data_AF-A0AAF0EAB8-F1
#
_entry.id   AF-A0AAF0EAB8-F1
#
_cell.length_a   1.000
_cell.length_b   1.000
_cell.length_c   1.000
_cell.angle_alpha   90.00
_cell.angle_beta   90.00
_cell.angle_gamma   90.00
#
_symmetry.space_group_name_H-M   'P 1'
#
loop_
_entity.id
_entity.type
_entity.pdbx_description
1 polymer ?
#
loop_
_entity_poly.entity_id
_entity_poly.type
_entity_poly.pdbx_seq_one_letter_code
_entity_poly.pdbx_strand_id
1 'polypeptide(L)'
;MVAKPERHLETIYKALPHLRELPLQAPKPPGSFDIFGYGSIIFKPPPHVISYTPGYIQGFVRRFAQHSEDHRGTPERPGRVVTLVSADHWHSLPGADDAPEGDIVWGLSYTIDPAHADEVRAYLDDREKNGYTPLWAPIHGYYGSSDEPQVLVPEALVYVGLPDNEAFVGPQPLDELAERIHTCHGPSGPNDEYLLRLAEAVRILTPESKDNHLFALEEKVLALKAQDKLRAGLRPRQYDNSPQEEIAKQAADDPIGATNKVAKMPNLGTPDYASFSKHEYGVVHPGERSSHYQVPWFDDGKFPFTQPDGSSRDSNGALKSVPTSSKGFVLKDDLDLSGDAVQPYYITEDYNADDVKRAIIVIPGMPRDSWKWTTLMQNAFRYVYTKNKYGMNKKDTIILSPLALNQDDKAAGAVTNSNWAVYKNSYWSVGGATISPKLDNPVSFFTMLDKMVDMLMDKSKFPNIDKVVIVGHSMGGQAVQRYAVARKQNSDQDDSLLWWIGNPGAWTWLNADRPTYWSNCQDQMNLWPYGLDETGRPDYNKETNSGDLVNAFRGRKVQIALGLADNGAGNTHCEAYYQGANHLDRGVHFVQSLAGMDGGLPSGFEVNYVSKVSHQDYPMFASFRSLDFIFGKEF
;
A
#
# COMPACT_ATOMS: atom_id res chain seq x y z
N MET A 1 -2.00 29.53 -10.70
CA MET A 1 -2.81 30.75 -10.57
C MET A 1 -2.50 31.37 -9.21
N VAL A 2 -1.84 32.52 -9.18
CA VAL A 2 -1.51 33.23 -7.94
C VAL A 2 -2.82 33.69 -7.28
N ALA A 3 -3.05 33.34 -6.03
CA ALA A 3 -4.23 33.77 -5.30
C ALA A 3 -4.18 35.30 -5.10
N LYS A 4 -5.31 36.00 -5.27
CA LYS A 4 -5.40 37.43 -4.96
C LYS A 4 -4.97 37.69 -3.49
N PRO A 5 -4.25 38.78 -3.16
CA PRO A 5 -3.72 39.06 -1.82
C PRO A 5 -4.75 38.94 -0.69
N GLU A 6 -5.99 39.38 -0.92
CA GLU A 6 -7.10 39.28 0.06
C GLU A 6 -7.47 37.83 0.40
N ARG A 7 -7.34 36.89 -0.53
CA ARG A 7 -7.65 35.46 -0.32
C ARG A 7 -6.57 34.75 0.50
N HIS A 8 -5.33 35.22 0.44
CA HIS A 8 -4.23 34.69 1.23
C HIS A 8 -4.35 35.10 2.71
N LEU A 9 -4.68 36.37 2.99
CA LEU A 9 -4.90 36.86 4.35
C LEU A 9 -6.05 36.15 5.07
N GLU A 10 -7.17 35.90 4.38
CA GLU A 10 -8.27 35.11 4.96
C GLU A 10 -7.87 33.65 5.27
N THR A 11 -6.93 33.08 4.50
CA THR A 11 -6.37 31.75 4.79
C THR A 11 -5.50 31.80 6.05
N ILE A 12 -4.67 32.84 6.19
CA ILE A 12 -3.87 33.09 7.39
C ILE A 12 -4.77 33.24 8.62
N TYR A 13 -5.79 34.08 8.58
CA TYR A 13 -6.68 34.33 9.72
C TYR A 13 -7.54 33.12 10.10
N LYS A 14 -7.78 32.19 9.18
CA LYS A 14 -8.47 30.95 9.52
C LYS A 14 -7.63 30.03 10.41
N ALA A 15 -6.34 29.93 10.13
CA ALA A 15 -5.42 29.04 10.86
C ALA A 15 -4.70 29.74 12.02
N LEU A 16 -4.54 31.07 11.95
CA LEU A 16 -3.97 31.95 12.99
C LEU A 16 -4.94 33.11 13.30
N PRO A 17 -6.06 32.83 14.00
CA PRO A 17 -7.12 33.83 14.21
C PRO A 17 -6.67 35.09 14.97
N HIS A 18 -5.68 34.95 15.86
CA HIS A 18 -5.13 36.07 16.64
C HIS A 18 -4.45 37.14 15.77
N LEU A 19 -4.06 36.82 14.53
CA LEU A 19 -3.45 37.79 13.62
C LEU A 19 -4.47 38.76 13.01
N ARG A 20 -5.77 38.44 13.06
CA ARG A 20 -6.81 39.26 12.40
C ARG A 20 -6.90 40.68 12.96
N GLU A 21 -6.60 40.82 14.24
CA GLU A 21 -6.68 42.09 14.97
C GLU A 21 -5.32 42.82 15.04
N LEU A 22 -4.26 42.21 14.50
CA LEU A 22 -2.91 42.75 14.55
C LEU A 22 -2.52 43.38 13.21
N PRO A 23 -1.90 44.57 13.22
CA PRO A 23 -1.27 45.15 12.04
C PRO A 23 -0.16 44.26 11.47
N LEU A 24 -0.19 44.02 10.16
CA LEU A 24 0.89 43.39 9.40
C LEU A 24 2.00 44.40 9.13
N GLN A 25 3.24 44.08 9.51
CA GLN A 25 4.47 44.84 9.22
C GLN A 25 4.39 46.33 9.59
N ALA A 26 3.75 46.64 10.72
CA ALA A 26 3.65 48.02 11.20
C ALA A 26 5.00 48.55 11.71
N PRO A 27 5.26 49.88 11.62
CA PRO A 27 6.46 50.49 12.16
C PRO A 27 6.66 50.19 13.65
N LYS A 28 7.88 49.77 14.02
CA LYS A 28 8.23 49.45 15.41
C LYS A 28 8.30 50.72 16.28
N PRO A 29 7.47 50.86 17.34
CA PRO A 29 7.58 52.00 18.27
C PRO A 29 8.90 51.98 19.06
N PRO A 30 9.49 53.13 19.41
CA PRO A 30 10.66 53.18 20.29
C PRO A 30 10.42 52.47 21.62
N GLY A 31 11.37 51.64 22.06
CA GLY A 31 11.28 50.83 23.28
C GLY A 31 10.64 49.44 23.11
N SER A 32 10.08 49.16 21.92
CA SER A 32 9.57 47.82 21.59
C SER A 32 10.71 46.88 21.20
N PHE A 33 10.46 45.58 21.28
CA PHE A 33 11.33 44.57 20.67
C PHE A 33 10.51 43.56 19.86
N ASP A 34 11.19 42.88 18.95
CA ASP A 34 10.65 41.82 18.11
C ASP A 34 11.03 40.45 18.69
N ILE A 35 10.10 39.50 18.71
CA ILE A 35 10.36 38.09 19.06
C ILE A 35 9.99 37.20 17.87
N PHE A 36 10.96 36.40 17.40
CA PHE A 36 10.77 35.46 16.31
C PHE A 36 10.26 34.11 16.82
N GLY A 37 9.06 33.74 16.39
CA GLY A 37 8.49 32.42 16.58
C GLY A 37 8.79 31.49 15.42
N TYR A 38 9.46 30.37 15.70
CA TYR A 38 9.70 29.28 14.74
C TYR A 38 8.95 27.97 15.10
N GLY A 39 8.38 27.90 16.31
CA GLY A 39 7.64 26.76 16.85
C GLY A 39 6.26 27.17 17.38
N SER A 40 5.98 26.88 18.66
CA SER A 40 4.66 27.17 19.25
C SER A 40 4.26 28.65 19.21
N ILE A 41 5.24 29.56 19.31
CA ILE A 41 5.02 31.01 19.31
C ILE A 41 4.25 31.46 18.06
N ILE A 42 4.43 30.80 16.91
CA ILE A 42 3.69 31.09 15.67
C ILE A 42 2.17 31.08 15.89
N PHE A 43 1.65 30.08 16.63
CA PHE A 43 0.21 29.89 16.86
C PHE A 43 -0.23 30.07 18.33
N LYS A 44 0.71 30.42 19.22
CA LYS A 44 0.52 30.78 20.63
C LYS A 44 1.47 31.95 20.98
N PRO A 45 1.18 33.16 20.49
CA PRO A 45 2.04 34.33 20.72
C PRO A 45 2.13 34.67 22.22
N PRO A 46 3.17 35.41 22.64
CA PRO A 46 3.21 36.03 23.96
C PRO A 46 2.10 37.09 24.11
N PRO A 47 1.80 37.55 25.34
CA PRO A 47 0.88 38.67 25.54
C PRO A 47 1.48 40.00 25.02
N HIS A 48 0.64 41.04 24.94
CA HIS A 48 1.04 42.41 24.56
C HIS A 48 1.69 42.57 23.17
N VAL A 49 1.30 41.72 22.22
CA VAL A 49 1.70 41.86 20.82
C VAL A 49 0.90 42.99 20.15
N ILE A 50 1.59 43.87 19.44
CA ILE A 50 1.01 45.05 18.78
C ILE A 50 1.14 45.02 17.26
N SER A 51 1.98 44.16 16.69
CA SER A 51 2.07 43.91 15.24
C SER A 51 2.79 42.60 14.97
N TYR A 52 2.75 42.12 13.72
CA TYR A 52 3.46 40.92 13.31
C TYR A 52 4.09 41.05 11.92
N THR A 53 5.18 40.31 11.68
CA THR A 53 5.91 40.29 10.41
C THR A 53 6.29 38.85 10.06
N PRO A 54 5.66 38.22 9.05
CA PRO A 54 6.11 36.94 8.50
C PRO A 54 7.47 37.09 7.82
N GLY A 55 8.34 36.09 7.96
CA GLY A 55 9.66 36.09 7.33
C GLY A 55 10.46 34.85 7.73
N TYR A 56 11.76 34.88 7.48
CA TYR A 56 12.67 33.81 7.83
C TYR A 56 13.99 34.33 8.40
N ILE A 57 14.68 33.49 9.16
CA ILE A 57 16.07 33.69 9.59
C ILE A 57 17.00 32.78 8.78
N GLN A 58 18.29 33.13 8.71
CA GLN A 58 19.32 32.39 7.95
C GLN A 58 20.34 31.74 8.89
N GLY A 59 20.99 30.65 8.44
CA GLY A 59 22.07 29.97 9.17
C GLY A 59 21.58 28.95 10.19
N PHE A 60 20.29 28.60 10.16
CA PHE A 60 19.67 27.68 11.11
C PHE A 60 18.80 26.66 10.39
N VAL A 61 18.61 25.51 11.04
CA VAL A 61 17.59 24.52 10.67
C VAL A 61 16.59 24.36 11.79
N ARG A 62 15.32 24.14 11.44
CA ARG A 62 14.26 23.74 12.37
C ARG A 62 14.14 22.23 12.38
N ARG A 63 14.29 21.61 13.54
CA ARG A 63 14.24 20.15 13.69
C ARG A 63 13.48 19.73 14.93
N PHE A 64 12.75 18.63 14.85
CA PHE A 64 12.08 17.99 15.99
C PHE A 64 13.08 17.23 16.89
N ALA A 65 14.14 17.93 17.29
CA ALA A 65 15.31 17.38 17.97
C ALA A 65 15.36 17.75 19.46
N GLN A 66 14.23 18.13 20.06
CA GLN A 66 14.12 18.50 21.47
C GLN A 66 13.09 17.60 22.18
N HIS A 67 13.47 17.04 23.33
CA HIS A 67 12.58 16.36 24.26
C HIS A 67 11.50 17.32 24.79
N SER A 68 10.27 16.82 24.93
CA SER A 68 9.21 17.53 25.66
C SER A 68 8.60 16.60 26.70
N GLU A 69 8.89 16.87 27.96
CA GLU A 69 8.49 16.03 29.10
C GLU A 69 7.32 16.65 29.90
N ASP A 70 7.06 17.93 29.67
CA ASP A 70 6.13 18.79 30.42
C ASP A 70 4.97 19.33 29.57
N HIS A 71 5.08 19.28 28.24
CA HIS A 71 4.06 19.76 27.32
C HIS A 71 3.48 18.66 26.43
N ARG A 72 4.30 18.04 25.59
CA ARG A 72 3.84 17.12 24.53
C ARG A 72 4.21 15.65 24.79
N GLY A 73 4.85 15.35 25.91
CA GLY A 73 5.07 14.01 26.44
C GLY A 73 5.07 14.01 27.96
N THR A 74 5.67 12.98 28.54
CA THR A 74 5.92 12.85 29.99
C THR A 74 7.41 12.55 30.23
N PRO A 75 7.93 12.66 31.46
CA PRO A 75 9.32 12.25 31.75
C PRO A 75 9.62 10.80 31.36
N GLU A 76 8.67 9.89 31.54
CA GLU A 76 8.82 8.46 31.18
C GLU A 76 8.69 8.21 29.68
N ARG A 77 7.98 9.09 28.96
CA ARG A 77 7.79 9.01 27.52
C ARG A 77 7.84 10.42 26.90
N PRO A 78 9.05 11.00 26.75
CA PRO A 78 9.20 12.35 26.24
C PRO A 78 8.70 12.46 24.80
N GLY A 79 7.98 13.55 24.53
CA GLY A 79 7.59 13.95 23.20
C GLY A 79 8.77 14.50 22.38
N ARG A 80 8.46 15.07 21.22
CA ARG A 80 9.38 15.76 20.32
C ARG A 80 8.77 17.10 19.91
N VAL A 81 9.49 18.17 20.17
CA VAL A 81 9.14 19.53 19.76
C VAL A 81 10.28 20.13 18.95
N VAL A 82 10.01 21.24 18.25
CA VAL A 82 11.07 21.85 17.44
C VAL A 82 12.08 22.61 18.29
N THR A 83 13.33 22.55 17.87
CA THR A 83 14.38 23.51 18.24
C THR A 83 15.00 24.09 16.97
N LEU A 84 15.65 25.23 17.12
CA LEU A 84 16.58 25.76 16.13
C LEU A 84 17.97 25.22 16.43
N VAL A 85 18.67 24.77 15.40
CA VAL A 85 20.07 24.35 15.47
C VAL A 85 20.84 25.14 14.42
N SER A 86 22.06 25.60 14.72
CA SER A 86 22.89 26.20 13.68
C SER A 86 23.14 25.18 12.57
N ALA A 87 23.07 25.63 11.32
CA ALA A 87 23.23 24.75 10.16
C ALA A 87 24.59 24.02 10.21
N ASP A 88 25.67 24.74 10.51
CA ASP A 88 27.01 24.15 10.65
C ASP A 88 27.06 23.01 11.68
N HIS A 89 26.37 23.17 12.82
CA HIS A 89 26.34 22.11 13.81
C HIS A 89 25.49 20.94 13.36
N TRP A 90 24.28 21.18 12.85
CA TRP A 90 23.39 20.12 12.39
C TRP A 90 24.05 19.27 11.31
N HIS A 91 24.61 19.90 10.28
CA HIS A 91 25.29 19.22 9.18
C HIS A 91 26.55 18.44 9.60
N SER A 92 27.10 18.73 10.78
CA SER A 92 28.22 17.96 11.36
C SER A 92 27.78 16.67 12.06
N LEU A 93 26.48 16.52 12.38
CA LEU A 93 25.97 15.38 13.13
C LEU A 93 25.78 14.16 12.22
N PRO A 94 26.17 12.95 12.67
CA PRO A 94 25.87 11.73 11.93
C PRO A 94 24.36 11.53 11.76
N GLY A 95 23.94 11.26 10.51
CA GLY A 95 22.54 11.01 10.19
C GLY A 95 21.65 12.26 10.10
N ALA A 96 22.24 13.46 10.11
CA ALA A 96 21.55 14.71 9.83
C ALA A 96 20.98 14.72 8.41
N ASP A 97 19.76 15.25 8.28
CA ASP A 97 19.09 15.48 7.01
C ASP A 97 19.41 16.87 6.44
N ASP A 98 19.44 16.96 5.11
CA ASP A 98 19.67 18.20 4.38
C ASP A 98 18.55 19.23 4.56
N ALA A 99 18.84 20.50 4.28
CA ALA A 99 17.86 21.58 4.19
C ALA A 99 17.90 22.20 2.78
N PRO A 100 17.25 21.57 1.77
CA PRO A 100 17.35 21.99 0.36
C PRO A 100 16.76 23.38 0.09
N GLU A 101 16.02 23.96 1.04
CA GLU A 101 15.57 25.35 1.05
C GLU A 101 16.66 26.38 1.41
N GLY A 102 17.86 25.94 1.81
CA GLY A 102 19.05 26.80 1.97
C GLY A 102 19.33 27.29 3.39
N ASP A 103 19.24 26.40 4.40
CA ASP A 103 19.53 26.71 5.81
C ASP A 103 18.79 27.95 6.35
N ILE A 104 17.51 28.04 5.96
CA ILE A 104 16.58 29.09 6.39
C ILE A 104 15.45 28.50 7.22
N VAL A 105 14.92 29.29 8.15
CA VAL A 105 13.74 28.92 8.93
C VAL A 105 12.66 29.99 8.83
N TRP A 106 11.53 29.63 8.23
CA TRP A 106 10.34 30.47 8.17
C TRP A 106 9.59 30.52 9.50
N GLY A 107 9.13 31.71 9.87
CA GLY A 107 8.41 31.98 11.11
C GLY A 107 7.68 33.31 11.12
N LEU A 108 7.32 33.76 12.32
CA LEU A 108 6.61 35.02 12.57
C LEU A 108 7.37 35.86 13.58
N SER A 109 7.69 37.11 13.21
CA SER A 109 8.03 38.14 14.19
C SER A 109 6.77 38.67 14.85
N TYR A 110 6.82 38.87 16.16
CA TYR A 110 5.83 39.66 16.88
C TYR A 110 6.50 40.87 17.52
N THR A 111 5.95 42.05 17.29
CA THR A 111 6.38 43.28 17.98
C THR A 111 5.65 43.38 19.30
N ILE A 112 6.39 43.56 20.39
CA ILE A 112 5.84 43.70 21.75
C ILE A 112 5.65 45.17 22.10
N ASP A 113 4.52 45.48 22.77
CA ASP A 113 4.24 46.81 23.30
C ASP A 113 5.39 47.31 24.19
N PRO A 114 5.94 48.52 23.95
CA PRO A 114 7.03 49.06 24.75
C PRO A 114 6.69 49.17 26.24
N ALA A 115 5.42 49.34 26.60
CA ALA A 115 4.97 49.42 28.00
C ALA A 115 5.11 48.07 28.75
N HIS A 116 5.19 46.97 28.01
CA HIS A 116 5.22 45.60 28.54
C HIS A 116 6.50 44.84 28.13
N ALA A 117 7.48 45.51 27.54
CA ALA A 117 8.66 44.87 26.98
C ALA A 117 9.44 44.03 28.02
N ASP A 118 9.66 44.58 29.22
CA ASP A 118 10.39 43.88 30.29
C ASP A 118 9.58 42.70 30.87
N GLU A 119 8.26 42.88 31.01
CA GLU A 119 7.34 41.84 31.48
C GLU A 119 7.34 40.64 30.52
N VAL A 120 7.18 40.91 29.22
CA VAL A 120 7.15 39.86 28.19
C VAL A 120 8.50 39.19 28.04
N ARG A 121 9.62 39.93 28.18
CA ARG A 121 10.95 39.33 28.17
C ARG A 121 11.12 38.35 29.33
N ALA A 122 10.76 38.75 30.55
CA ALA A 122 10.82 37.87 31.72
C ALA A 122 9.89 36.65 31.59
N TYR A 123 8.70 36.83 31.00
CA TYR A 123 7.79 35.73 30.68
C TYR A 123 8.40 34.74 29.67
N LEU A 124 9.06 35.24 28.62
CA LEU A 124 9.71 34.40 27.62
C LEU A 124 10.93 33.68 28.20
N ASP A 125 11.73 34.36 29.02
CA ASP A 125 12.85 33.75 29.74
C ASP A 125 12.37 32.60 30.64
N ASP A 126 11.21 32.72 31.27
CA ASP A 126 10.57 31.66 32.07
C ASP A 126 10.02 30.52 31.21
N ARG A 127 9.32 30.85 30.13
CA ARG A 127 8.70 29.90 29.20
C ARG A 127 9.72 29.02 28.48
N GLU A 128 10.91 29.55 28.22
CA GLU A 128 11.96 28.87 27.46
C GLU A 128 13.12 28.38 28.36
N LYS A 129 12.90 28.29 29.68
CA LYS A 129 13.88 27.87 30.72
C LYS A 129 14.60 26.54 30.44
N ASN A 130 13.97 25.63 29.69
CA ASN A 130 14.48 24.28 29.44
C ASN A 130 15.39 24.23 28.19
N GLY A 131 16.52 24.95 28.26
CA GLY A 131 17.66 24.75 27.36
C GLY A 131 17.73 25.64 26.12
N TYR A 132 16.99 26.76 26.08
CA TYR A 132 17.10 27.76 25.01
C TYR A 132 17.92 28.98 25.44
N THR A 133 18.76 29.47 24.53
CA THR A 133 19.57 30.68 24.70
C THR A 133 19.04 31.80 23.80
N PRO A 134 18.89 33.03 24.30
CA PRO A 134 18.49 34.16 23.48
C PRO A 134 19.62 34.60 22.55
N LEU A 135 19.32 34.74 21.25
CA LEU A 135 20.13 35.51 20.31
C LEU A 135 19.30 36.58 19.62
N TRP A 136 19.99 37.50 18.94
CA TRP A 136 19.37 38.46 18.05
C TRP A 136 19.73 38.15 16.61
N ALA A 137 18.72 38.07 15.74
CA ALA A 137 18.91 37.77 14.32
C ALA A 137 18.05 38.71 13.44
N PRO A 138 18.52 39.04 12.23
CA PRO A 138 17.69 39.71 11.24
C PRO A 138 16.63 38.75 10.68
N ILE A 139 15.45 39.29 10.41
CA ILE A 139 14.37 38.58 9.71
C ILE A 139 14.30 39.09 8.28
N HIS A 140 14.43 38.15 7.36
CA HIS A 140 14.37 38.36 5.93
C HIS A 140 13.00 37.98 5.38
N GLY A 141 12.61 38.54 4.25
CA GLY A 141 11.37 38.18 3.57
C GLY A 141 11.15 39.00 2.31
N TYR A 142 9.97 38.86 1.73
CA TYR A 142 9.58 39.55 0.50
C TYR A 142 8.58 40.65 0.84
N TYR A 143 8.84 41.87 0.33
CA TYR A 143 7.97 43.03 0.54
C TYR A 143 7.51 43.61 -0.80
N GLY A 144 6.20 43.87 -0.90
CA GLY A 144 5.59 44.39 -2.12
C GLY A 144 5.74 43.44 -3.31
N SER A 145 6.10 43.97 -4.48
CA SER A 145 6.28 43.19 -5.73
C SER A 145 7.74 42.81 -6.00
N SER A 146 8.62 42.85 -4.98
CA SER A 146 10.04 42.56 -5.14
C SER A 146 10.28 41.05 -5.08
N ASP A 147 10.97 40.51 -6.09
CA ASP A 147 11.39 39.11 -6.15
C ASP A 147 12.70 38.83 -5.37
N GLU A 148 13.28 39.86 -4.75
CA GLU A 148 14.54 39.77 -4.00
C GLU A 148 14.27 39.84 -2.49
N PRO A 149 14.92 39.00 -1.67
CA PRO A 149 14.74 39.01 -0.22
C PRO A 149 15.33 40.28 0.42
N GLN A 150 14.57 40.89 1.32
CA GLN A 150 14.95 42.09 2.06
C GLN A 150 14.95 41.83 3.56
N VAL A 151 15.75 42.60 4.30
CA VAL A 151 15.68 42.61 5.77
C VAL A 151 14.42 43.38 6.18
N LEU A 152 13.43 42.65 6.69
CA LEU A 152 12.15 43.21 7.14
C LEU A 152 12.23 43.67 8.60
N VAL A 153 12.96 42.92 9.43
CA VAL A 153 13.24 43.26 10.84
C VAL A 153 14.75 43.14 11.05
N PRO A 154 15.47 44.24 11.32
CA PRO A 154 16.92 44.20 11.49
C PRO A 154 17.39 43.36 12.68
N GLU A 155 16.58 43.34 13.74
CA GLU A 155 16.95 42.75 15.02
C GLU A 155 15.71 42.20 15.72
N ALA A 156 15.62 40.87 15.80
CA ALA A 156 14.58 40.14 16.51
C ALA A 156 15.19 39.12 17.48
N LEU A 157 14.62 39.03 18.69
CA LEU A 157 14.97 38.07 19.71
C LEU A 157 14.54 36.68 19.24
N VAL A 158 15.42 35.70 19.37
CA VAL A 158 15.18 34.31 19.01
C VAL A 158 15.70 33.42 20.13
N TYR A 159 14.91 32.45 20.57
CA TYR A 159 15.34 31.45 21.55
C TYR A 159 15.84 30.19 20.83
N VAL A 160 17.12 29.88 20.90
CA VAL A 160 17.75 28.75 20.19
C VAL A 160 18.22 27.70 21.17
N GLY A 161 17.88 26.43 20.94
CA GLY A 161 18.35 25.33 21.77
C GLY A 161 19.81 25.05 21.44
N LEU A 162 20.70 25.19 22.41
CA LEU A 162 22.11 24.87 22.20
C LEU A 162 22.33 23.35 22.20
N PRO A 163 23.34 22.81 21.50
CA PRO A 163 23.58 21.37 21.43
C PRO A 163 23.95 20.70 22.76
N ASP A 164 24.43 21.47 23.74
CA ASP A 164 24.79 21.03 25.09
C ASP A 164 23.57 20.93 26.04
N ASN A 165 22.38 21.27 25.54
CA ASN A 165 21.13 21.11 26.26
C ASN A 165 20.79 19.62 26.44
N GLU A 166 20.52 19.19 27.68
CA GLU A 166 20.16 17.81 28.03
C GLU A 166 18.90 17.30 27.31
N ALA A 167 18.02 18.20 26.86
CA ALA A 167 16.83 17.86 26.09
C ALA A 167 17.10 17.69 24.58
N PHE A 168 18.30 17.99 24.07
CA PHE A 168 18.64 17.80 22.67
C PHE A 168 18.88 16.32 22.34
N VAL A 169 18.17 15.80 21.33
CA VAL A 169 18.23 14.37 20.94
C VAL A 169 18.91 14.11 19.60
N GLY A 170 19.34 15.16 18.91
CA GLY A 170 19.98 15.05 17.59
C GLY A 170 19.08 14.50 16.48
N PRO A 171 19.67 14.15 15.32
CA PRO A 171 18.98 13.55 14.19
C PRO A 171 18.36 12.19 14.52
N GLN A 172 17.16 11.94 14.01
CA GLN A 172 16.48 10.64 14.11
C GLN A 172 15.86 10.25 12.76
N PRO A 173 15.79 8.95 12.43
CA PRO A 173 15.04 8.49 11.26
C PRO A 173 13.59 8.99 11.31
N LEU A 174 13.10 9.56 10.21
CA LEU A 174 11.78 10.21 10.17
C LEU A 174 10.63 9.26 10.56
N ASP A 175 10.73 7.97 10.26
CA ASP A 175 9.69 6.99 10.65
C ASP A 175 9.63 6.77 12.17
N GLU A 176 10.77 6.65 12.83
CA GLU A 176 10.84 6.53 14.29
C GLU A 176 10.37 7.82 14.97
N LEU A 177 10.76 8.97 14.41
CA LEU A 177 10.35 10.28 14.89
C LEU A 177 8.83 10.50 14.74
N ALA A 178 8.27 10.11 13.60
CA ALA A 178 6.83 10.16 13.35
C ALA A 178 6.06 9.24 14.32
N GLU A 179 6.53 8.02 14.56
CA GLU A 179 5.92 7.10 15.51
C GLU A 179 5.99 7.64 16.95
N ARG A 180 7.12 8.26 17.33
CA ARG A 180 7.27 8.93 18.62
C ARG A 180 6.24 10.04 18.78
N ILE A 181 6.15 10.96 17.82
CA ILE A 181 5.20 12.09 17.84
C ILE A 181 3.76 11.60 17.84
N HIS A 182 3.42 10.61 17.01
CA HIS A 182 2.07 10.07 16.91
C HIS A 182 1.59 9.43 18.22
N THR A 183 2.49 8.80 18.97
CA THR A 183 2.14 8.03 20.18
C THR A 183 2.34 8.77 21.50
N CYS A 184 2.94 9.96 21.50
CA CYS A 184 3.20 10.74 22.72
C CYS A 184 2.09 11.76 23.01
N HIS A 185 1.83 11.96 24.29
CA HIS A 185 0.85 12.90 24.81
C HIS A 185 1.37 13.49 26.12
N GLY A 186 1.22 14.79 26.30
CA GLY A 186 1.57 15.48 27.54
C GLY A 186 0.46 16.41 28.04
N PRO A 187 0.71 17.19 29.10
CA PRO A 187 -0.26 18.12 29.69
C PRO A 187 -0.85 19.14 28.71
N SER A 188 -0.12 19.50 27.65
CA SER A 188 -0.57 20.43 26.61
C SER A 188 -1.30 19.75 25.44
N GLY A 189 -1.56 18.44 25.54
CA GLY A 189 -2.27 17.64 24.56
C GLY A 189 -1.37 16.67 23.78
N PRO A 190 -1.93 15.98 22.76
CA PRO A 190 -1.21 15.09 21.87
C PRO A 190 -0.01 15.78 21.20
N ASN A 191 1.09 15.06 21.00
CA ASN A 191 2.26 15.64 20.34
C ASN A 191 2.03 15.87 18.84
N ASP A 192 1.27 15.01 18.18
CA ASP A 192 0.91 15.17 16.76
C ASP A 192 0.14 16.47 16.49
N GLU A 193 -0.74 16.91 17.40
CA GLU A 193 -1.43 18.21 17.30
C GLU A 193 -0.44 19.38 17.17
N TYR A 194 0.68 19.33 17.90
CA TYR A 194 1.72 20.36 17.79
C TYR A 194 2.35 20.38 16.39
N LEU A 195 2.73 19.21 15.87
CA LEU A 195 3.31 19.08 14.54
C LEU A 195 2.33 19.58 13.46
N LEU A 196 1.08 19.12 13.50
CA LEU A 196 0.08 19.46 12.49
C LEU A 196 -0.25 20.95 12.49
N ARG A 197 -0.35 21.58 13.67
CA ARG A 197 -0.57 23.03 13.78
C ARG A 197 0.64 23.83 13.28
N LEU A 198 1.86 23.37 13.57
CA LEU A 198 3.07 24.02 13.08
C LEU A 198 3.16 23.93 11.56
N ALA A 199 2.91 22.75 10.98
CA ALA A 199 2.90 22.53 9.54
C ALA A 199 1.84 23.40 8.83
N GLU A 200 0.61 23.43 9.35
CA GLU A 200 -0.43 24.31 8.82
C GLU A 200 -0.01 25.79 8.87
N ALA A 201 0.53 26.24 10.00
CA ALA A 201 0.93 27.63 10.18
C ALA A 201 2.09 28.03 9.26
N VAL A 202 3.14 27.22 9.15
CA VAL A 202 4.30 27.50 8.27
C VAL A 202 3.86 27.57 6.82
N ARG A 203 3.03 26.64 6.36
CA ARG A 203 2.55 26.57 4.96
C ARG A 203 1.84 27.85 4.50
N ILE A 204 1.24 28.58 5.42
CA ILE A 204 0.42 29.77 5.09
C ILE A 204 1.12 31.09 5.39
N LEU A 205 2.33 31.10 5.98
CA LEU A 205 3.01 32.33 6.41
C LEU A 205 3.19 33.31 5.25
N THR A 206 3.75 32.81 4.15
CA THR A 206 3.89 33.49 2.86
C THR A 206 3.84 32.44 1.74
N PRO A 207 3.59 32.83 0.47
CA PRO A 207 3.60 31.90 -0.66
C PRO A 207 4.93 31.14 -0.86
N GLU A 208 6.04 31.72 -0.41
CA GLU A 208 7.40 31.19 -0.54
C GLU A 208 7.80 30.27 0.61
N SER A 209 7.00 30.22 1.69
CA SER A 209 7.34 29.46 2.89
C SER A 209 7.40 27.95 2.60
N LYS A 210 8.53 27.35 2.95
CA LYS A 210 8.83 25.92 2.77
C LYS A 210 9.61 25.39 3.96
N ASP A 211 9.35 24.14 4.31
CA ASP A 211 10.13 23.37 5.29
C ASP A 211 9.99 21.88 4.96
N ASN A 212 11.02 21.31 4.33
CA ASN A 212 10.92 19.93 3.83
C ASN A 212 10.87 18.91 4.97
N HIS A 213 11.61 19.14 6.05
CA HIS A 213 11.60 18.26 7.22
C HIS A 213 10.22 18.23 7.88
N LEU A 214 9.63 19.40 8.13
CA LEU A 214 8.32 19.55 8.75
C LEU A 214 7.21 18.87 7.94
N PHE A 215 7.18 19.08 6.62
CA PHE A 215 6.13 18.52 5.77
C PHE A 215 6.31 17.00 5.54
N ALA A 216 7.55 16.52 5.41
CA ALA A 216 7.80 15.07 5.35
C ALA A 216 7.39 14.36 6.65
N LEU A 217 7.62 14.99 7.80
CA LEU A 217 7.23 14.45 9.10
C LEU A 217 5.70 14.50 9.31
N GLU A 218 5.05 15.58 8.88
CA GLU A 218 3.58 15.70 8.85
C GLU A 218 2.94 14.58 8.04
N GLU A 219 3.45 14.30 6.83
CA GLU A 219 2.94 13.24 5.96
C GLU A 219 2.98 11.87 6.65
N LYS A 220 4.11 11.53 7.28
CA LYS A 220 4.28 10.26 8.01
C LYS A 220 3.32 10.15 9.20
N VAL A 221 3.14 11.22 9.99
CA VAL A 221 2.20 11.22 11.12
C VAL A 221 0.74 11.14 10.65
N LEU A 222 0.36 11.84 9.57
CA LEU A 222 -0.98 11.70 8.99
C LEU A 222 -1.25 10.28 8.49
N ALA A 223 -0.24 9.61 7.92
CA ALA A 223 -0.34 8.20 7.54
C ALA A 223 -0.59 7.28 8.75
N LEU A 224 0.11 7.50 9.88
CA LEU A 224 -0.12 6.76 11.13
C LEU A 224 -1.54 7.00 11.69
N LYS A 225 -2.01 8.25 11.72
CA LYS A 225 -3.38 8.58 12.15
C LYS A 225 -4.45 7.94 11.28
N ALA A 226 -4.22 7.86 9.96
CA ALA A 226 -5.11 7.17 9.05
C ALA A 226 -5.15 5.66 9.32
N GLN A 227 -4.00 5.05 9.67
CA GLN A 227 -3.93 3.64 10.07
C GLN A 227 -4.72 3.37 11.36
N ASP A 228 -4.65 4.24 12.38
CA ASP A 228 -5.39 4.06 13.63
C ASP A 228 -6.92 4.15 13.45
N LYS A 229 -7.39 5.12 12.66
CA LYS A 229 -8.82 5.24 12.33
C LYS A 229 -9.35 3.99 11.63
N LEU A 230 -8.54 3.40 10.76
CA LEU A 230 -8.88 2.14 10.15
C LEU A 230 -8.90 1.01 11.18
N ARG A 231 -7.85 0.86 12.01
CA ARG A 231 -7.79 -0.20 13.03
C ARG A 231 -9.02 -0.18 13.93
N ALA A 232 -9.48 1.00 14.34
CA ALA A 232 -10.70 1.16 15.14
C ALA A 232 -11.98 0.65 14.44
N GLY A 233 -11.99 0.57 13.10
CA GLY A 233 -13.08 0.03 12.29
C GLY A 233 -12.97 -1.47 11.99
N LEU A 234 -11.81 -2.10 12.18
CA LEU A 234 -11.62 -3.53 11.93
C LEU A 234 -12.26 -4.36 13.03
N ARG A 235 -13.04 -5.38 12.66
CA ARG A 235 -13.63 -6.34 13.61
C ARG A 235 -13.10 -7.75 13.35
N PRO A 236 -12.70 -8.52 14.38
CA PRO A 236 -12.36 -9.92 14.23
C PRO A 236 -13.54 -10.70 13.66
N ARG A 237 -13.26 -11.61 12.72
CA ARG A 237 -14.26 -12.58 12.28
C ARG A 237 -14.60 -13.52 13.43
N GLN A 238 -15.88 -13.55 13.85
CA GLN A 238 -16.35 -14.45 14.89
C GLN A 238 -16.43 -15.88 14.35
N TYR A 239 -15.66 -16.78 14.97
CA TYR A 239 -15.82 -18.22 14.79
C TYR A 239 -17.12 -18.67 15.47
N ASP A 240 -18.00 -19.33 14.73
CA ASP A 240 -19.20 -19.98 15.28
C ASP A 240 -19.27 -21.41 14.76
N ASN A 241 -20.03 -22.29 15.39
CA ASN A 241 -20.21 -23.65 14.89
C ASN A 241 -21.17 -23.69 13.68
N SER A 242 -20.89 -22.91 12.63
CA SER A 242 -21.67 -22.94 11.38
C SER A 242 -21.32 -24.17 10.53
N PRO A 243 -22.27 -24.67 9.70
CA PRO A 243 -22.01 -25.74 8.75
C PRO A 243 -20.83 -25.48 7.80
N GLN A 244 -20.56 -24.21 7.49
CA GLN A 244 -19.41 -23.83 6.65
C GLN A 244 -18.07 -24.11 7.34
N GLU A 245 -17.97 -23.93 8.66
CA GLU A 245 -16.74 -24.25 9.39
C GLU A 245 -16.48 -25.76 9.47
N GLU A 246 -17.54 -26.57 9.56
CA GLU A 246 -17.42 -28.04 9.49
C GLU A 246 -16.92 -28.51 8.12
N ILE A 247 -17.46 -27.93 7.04
CA ILE A 247 -16.99 -28.19 5.67
C ILE A 247 -15.51 -27.81 5.52
N ALA A 248 -15.14 -26.61 5.97
CA ALA A 248 -13.77 -26.12 5.90
C ALA A 248 -12.80 -27.05 6.65
N LYS A 249 -13.18 -27.54 7.84
CA LYS A 249 -12.39 -28.51 8.61
C LYS A 249 -12.25 -29.84 7.86
N GLN A 250 -13.36 -30.43 7.42
CA GLN A 250 -13.36 -31.72 6.72
C GLN A 250 -12.48 -31.71 5.47
N ALA A 251 -12.40 -30.59 4.74
CA ALA A 251 -11.67 -30.52 3.48
C ALA A 251 -10.16 -30.83 3.57
N ALA A 252 -9.57 -30.87 4.77
CA ALA A 252 -8.15 -31.24 4.93
C ALA A 252 -7.96 -32.74 4.74
N ASP A 253 -8.85 -33.52 5.36
CA ASP A 253 -8.73 -34.97 5.44
C ASP A 253 -9.55 -35.64 4.34
N ASP A 254 -10.67 -35.03 3.94
CA ASP A 254 -11.60 -35.53 2.95
C ASP A 254 -12.11 -34.37 2.06
N PRO A 255 -11.26 -33.90 1.13
CA PRO A 255 -11.62 -32.81 0.22
C PRO A 255 -12.85 -33.15 -0.63
N ILE A 256 -13.00 -34.39 -1.07
CA ILE A 256 -14.11 -34.81 -1.94
C ILE A 256 -15.43 -34.89 -1.17
N GLY A 257 -15.44 -35.44 0.04
CA GLY A 257 -16.63 -35.43 0.89
C GLY A 257 -17.03 -34.01 1.31
N ALA A 258 -16.07 -33.12 1.57
CA ALA A 258 -16.34 -31.70 1.79
C ALA A 258 -16.97 -31.06 0.54
N THR A 259 -16.41 -31.26 -0.65
CA THR A 259 -16.96 -30.79 -1.93
C THR A 259 -18.39 -31.29 -2.15
N ASN A 260 -18.67 -32.56 -1.85
CA ASN A 260 -20.01 -33.15 -1.97
C ASN A 260 -21.02 -32.57 -0.97
N LYS A 261 -20.57 -32.06 0.19
CA LYS A 261 -21.43 -31.29 1.10
C LYS A 261 -21.72 -29.90 0.56
N VAL A 262 -20.71 -29.22 -0.01
CA VAL A 262 -20.89 -27.90 -0.63
C VAL A 262 -21.88 -27.98 -1.79
N ALA A 263 -21.78 -29.00 -2.65
CA ALA A 263 -22.70 -29.22 -3.77
C ALA A 263 -24.18 -29.32 -3.35
N LYS A 264 -24.46 -29.62 -2.08
CA LYS A 264 -25.82 -29.72 -1.50
C LYS A 264 -26.25 -28.44 -0.78
N MET A 265 -25.42 -27.40 -0.76
CA MET A 265 -25.78 -26.12 -0.15
C MET A 265 -26.96 -25.50 -0.91
N PRO A 266 -27.95 -24.92 -0.20
CA PRO A 266 -29.11 -24.31 -0.83
C PRO A 266 -28.72 -23.23 -1.84
N ASN A 267 -29.37 -23.22 -3.00
CA ASN A 267 -29.25 -22.21 -4.05
C ASN A 267 -27.86 -22.09 -4.71
N LEU A 268 -26.96 -23.07 -4.51
CA LEU A 268 -25.63 -23.03 -5.13
C LEU A 268 -25.71 -23.04 -6.67
N GLY A 269 -26.55 -23.88 -7.26
CA GLY A 269 -26.74 -23.96 -8.71
C GLY A 269 -27.72 -22.94 -9.30
N THR A 270 -28.17 -21.94 -8.53
CA THR A 270 -29.15 -20.96 -8.99
C THR A 270 -28.46 -19.76 -9.65
N PRO A 271 -28.67 -19.52 -10.96
CA PRO A 271 -28.15 -18.34 -11.65
C PRO A 271 -28.68 -17.05 -11.01
N ASP A 272 -27.84 -16.03 -10.92
CA ASP A 272 -28.18 -14.71 -10.36
C ASP A 272 -28.69 -14.72 -8.91
N TYR A 273 -28.52 -15.83 -8.17
CA TYR A 273 -28.80 -15.84 -6.74
C TYR A 273 -27.82 -14.90 -6.05
N ALA A 274 -28.34 -13.72 -5.68
CA ALA A 274 -27.57 -12.68 -5.03
C ALA A 274 -26.75 -13.28 -3.90
N SER A 275 -25.47 -12.87 -3.80
CA SER A 275 -24.68 -13.34 -2.68
C SER A 275 -25.40 -13.03 -1.38
N PHE A 276 -25.51 -14.02 -0.50
CA PHE A 276 -25.99 -13.76 0.86
C PHE A 276 -25.11 -12.72 1.57
N SER A 277 -23.90 -12.49 1.06
CA SER A 277 -23.10 -11.30 1.30
C SER A 277 -23.43 -10.20 0.26
N LYS A 278 -24.41 -9.33 0.56
CA LYS A 278 -24.69 -8.07 -0.19
C LYS A 278 -23.55 -7.03 -0.14
N HIS A 279 -22.33 -7.46 0.15
CA HIS A 279 -21.19 -6.60 0.41
C HIS A 279 -20.35 -6.61 -0.87
N GLU A 280 -20.84 -5.84 -1.84
CA GLU A 280 -20.23 -5.62 -3.14
C GLU A 280 -18.72 -5.34 -2.96
N TYR A 281 -17.92 -6.15 -3.65
CA TYR A 281 -16.48 -6.01 -3.86
C TYR A 281 -15.65 -5.87 -2.58
N GLY A 282 -15.08 -7.00 -2.12
CA GLY A 282 -14.21 -7.12 -0.94
C GLY A 282 -12.85 -6.43 -1.06
N VAL A 283 -12.84 -5.14 -1.39
CA VAL A 283 -11.69 -4.27 -1.30
C VAL A 283 -11.76 -3.58 0.04
N VAL A 284 -10.67 -3.60 0.81
CA VAL A 284 -10.54 -2.71 1.96
C VAL A 284 -10.34 -1.29 1.40
N HIS A 285 -11.42 -0.67 0.91
CA HIS A 285 -11.42 0.70 0.42
C HIS A 285 -11.76 1.65 1.57
N PRO A 286 -11.05 2.80 1.70
CA PRO A 286 -11.45 3.85 2.62
C PRO A 286 -12.78 4.45 2.16
N GLY A 287 -13.90 4.02 2.74
CA GLY A 287 -15.24 4.60 2.48
C GLY A 287 -16.39 3.61 2.45
N GLU A 288 -16.13 2.32 2.20
CA GLU A 288 -17.17 1.30 2.22
C GLU A 288 -17.35 0.76 3.63
N ARG A 289 -18.40 1.25 4.31
CA ARG A 289 -18.72 0.85 5.69
C ARG A 289 -18.79 -0.66 5.88
N SER A 290 -19.02 -1.44 4.82
CA SER A 290 -19.26 -2.88 4.82
C SER A 290 -17.99 -3.75 4.61
N SER A 291 -16.92 -3.23 4.00
CA SER A 291 -15.68 -3.99 3.72
C SER A 291 -14.75 -4.13 4.93
N HIS A 292 -14.94 -3.29 5.95
CA HIS A 292 -14.15 -3.29 7.19
C HIS A 292 -14.55 -4.39 8.20
N TYR A 293 -15.68 -5.08 7.99
CA TYR A 293 -16.27 -5.92 9.05
C TYR A 293 -15.68 -7.32 9.19
N GLN A 294 -14.90 -7.82 8.22
CA GLN A 294 -14.48 -9.22 8.25
C GLN A 294 -13.13 -9.45 7.56
N VAL A 295 -12.09 -8.75 8.03
CA VAL A 295 -10.75 -9.32 7.86
C VAL A 295 -10.69 -10.55 8.75
N PRO A 296 -10.17 -11.67 8.27
CA PRO A 296 -9.64 -12.61 9.20
C PRO A 296 -8.27 -11.96 9.59
N TRP A 297 -7.86 -11.80 10.85
CA TRP A 297 -7.65 -12.84 11.84
C TRP A 297 -7.21 -12.34 13.26
N PHE A 298 -7.12 -13.33 14.18
CA PHE A 298 -6.11 -13.65 15.23
C PHE A 298 -5.80 -12.74 16.42
N ASP A 299 -5.87 -11.43 16.30
CA ASP A 299 -5.68 -10.53 17.45
C ASP A 299 -6.74 -9.47 17.33
N ASP A 300 -7.62 -9.36 18.35
CA ASP A 300 -8.55 -8.30 18.76
C ASP A 300 -8.50 -6.88 18.12
N GLY A 301 -8.19 -6.74 16.83
CA GLY A 301 -7.90 -5.51 16.10
C GLY A 301 -6.45 -5.00 16.19
N LYS A 302 -5.56 -5.65 16.96
CA LYS A 302 -4.21 -5.11 17.25
C LYS A 302 -3.12 -5.50 16.26
N PHE A 303 -3.41 -6.43 15.35
CA PHE A 303 -2.45 -6.85 14.35
C PHE A 303 -2.08 -5.67 13.44
N PRO A 304 -0.78 -5.39 13.20
CA PRO A 304 -0.42 -4.26 12.38
C PRO A 304 -0.88 -4.55 10.93
N PHE A 305 -1.80 -3.74 10.42
CA PHE A 305 -2.34 -3.80 9.06
C PHE A 305 -1.95 -2.55 8.26
N THR A 306 -1.49 -2.75 7.03
CA THR A 306 -1.13 -1.70 6.08
C THR A 306 -2.26 -1.53 5.07
N GLN A 307 -2.86 -0.35 5.00
CA GLN A 307 -3.89 -0.08 3.98
C GLN A 307 -3.29 -0.14 2.57
N PRO A 308 -3.88 -0.89 1.63
CA PRO A 308 -3.48 -0.78 0.24
C PRO A 308 -3.82 0.61 -0.30
N ASP A 309 -2.97 1.14 -1.16
CA ASP A 309 -3.27 2.40 -1.84
C ASP A 309 -4.36 2.18 -2.90
N GLY A 310 -5.30 3.12 -2.98
CA GLY A 310 -6.37 3.07 -3.97
C GLY A 310 -5.84 3.27 -5.39
N SER A 311 -6.62 2.82 -6.38
CA SER A 311 -6.31 3.07 -7.79
C SER A 311 -7.01 4.31 -8.32
N SER A 312 -6.26 5.21 -8.94
CA SER A 312 -6.83 6.31 -9.73
C SER A 312 -7.34 5.76 -11.06
N ARG A 313 -8.66 5.85 -11.29
CA ARG A 313 -9.31 5.35 -12.51
C ARG A 313 -10.11 6.41 -13.24
N ASP A 314 -10.34 6.19 -14.53
CA ASP A 314 -11.37 6.90 -15.29
C ASP A 314 -12.77 6.29 -15.11
N SER A 315 -13.77 6.86 -15.79
CA SER A 315 -15.16 6.39 -15.72
C SER A 315 -15.36 4.98 -16.30
N ASN A 316 -14.42 4.48 -17.10
CA ASN A 316 -14.46 3.16 -17.72
C ASN A 316 -13.65 2.13 -16.91
N GLY A 317 -13.06 2.54 -15.79
CA GLY A 317 -12.25 1.68 -14.94
C GLY A 317 -10.80 1.51 -15.41
N ALA A 318 -10.33 2.29 -16.39
CA ALA A 318 -8.94 2.30 -16.82
C ALA A 318 -8.07 3.03 -15.78
N LEU A 319 -6.86 2.53 -15.53
CA LEU A 319 -5.89 3.17 -14.66
C LEU A 319 -5.42 4.49 -15.28
N LYS A 320 -5.41 5.56 -14.48
CA LYS A 320 -4.87 6.87 -14.90
C LYS A 320 -3.40 7.06 -14.56
N SER A 321 -2.91 6.33 -13.56
CA SER A 321 -1.53 6.37 -13.13
C SER A 321 -1.12 5.04 -12.50
N VAL A 322 0.18 4.76 -12.53
CA VAL A 322 0.83 3.68 -11.78
C VAL A 322 1.74 4.32 -10.73
N PRO A 323 1.54 4.06 -9.43
CA PRO A 323 2.45 4.55 -8.38
C PRO A 323 3.88 4.02 -8.59
N THR A 324 4.89 4.87 -8.47
CA THR A 324 6.29 4.45 -8.58
C THR A 324 6.77 3.66 -7.34
N SER A 325 6.09 3.82 -6.21
CA SER A 325 6.27 3.04 -4.98
C SER A 325 4.94 2.91 -4.23
N SER A 326 4.85 1.90 -3.37
CA SER A 326 3.71 1.69 -2.47
C SER A 326 4.12 0.85 -1.27
N LYS A 327 4.17 1.45 -0.07
CA LYS A 327 4.26 0.82 1.26
C LYS A 327 5.00 -0.53 1.33
N GLY A 328 6.31 -0.53 1.13
CA GLY A 328 7.11 -1.77 1.12
C GLY A 328 7.45 -2.29 -0.27
N PHE A 329 7.04 -1.59 -1.33
CA PHE A 329 7.19 -2.04 -2.72
C PHE A 329 7.65 -0.91 -3.62
N VAL A 330 8.56 -1.26 -4.53
CA VAL A 330 9.05 -0.39 -5.60
C VAL A 330 8.61 -0.93 -6.96
N LEU A 331 8.26 -0.01 -7.86
CA LEU A 331 8.01 -0.34 -9.25
C LEU A 331 9.35 -0.51 -9.98
N LYS A 332 9.51 -1.65 -10.66
CA LYS A 332 10.60 -1.91 -11.60
C LYS A 332 10.06 -2.13 -13.00
N ASP A 333 10.89 -1.80 -13.98
CA ASP A 333 10.64 -2.04 -15.40
C ASP A 333 11.90 -2.59 -16.11
N ASP A 334 12.65 -3.43 -15.39
CA ASP A 334 13.89 -4.07 -15.83
C ASP A 334 13.74 -5.55 -16.25
N LEU A 335 12.50 -6.05 -16.39
CA LEU A 335 12.25 -7.42 -16.85
C LEU A 335 12.11 -7.46 -18.38
N ASP A 336 13.19 -7.82 -19.06
CA ASP A 336 13.26 -7.86 -20.52
C ASP A 336 12.34 -8.93 -21.14
N LEU A 337 11.50 -8.49 -22.07
CA LEU A 337 10.63 -9.38 -22.85
C LEU A 337 11.23 -9.73 -24.20
N SER A 338 11.30 -8.77 -25.11
CA SER A 338 11.77 -8.92 -26.49
C SER A 338 12.02 -7.54 -27.12
N GLY A 339 13.12 -7.40 -27.86
CA GLY A 339 13.59 -6.09 -28.32
C GLY A 339 13.76 -5.15 -27.12
N ASP A 340 13.26 -3.93 -27.23
CA ASP A 340 13.29 -2.95 -26.14
C ASP A 340 12.12 -3.09 -25.15
N ALA A 341 11.19 -4.03 -25.38
CA ALA A 341 10.00 -4.17 -24.54
C ALA A 341 10.34 -4.78 -23.17
N VAL A 342 9.79 -4.18 -22.13
CA VAL A 342 9.95 -4.61 -20.74
C VAL A 342 8.60 -4.86 -20.08
N GLN A 343 8.56 -5.78 -19.13
CA GLN A 343 7.42 -5.96 -18.25
C GLN A 343 7.62 -5.14 -16.98
N PRO A 344 6.76 -4.14 -16.70
CA PRO A 344 6.77 -3.47 -15.41
C PRO A 344 6.16 -4.37 -14.31
N TYR A 345 6.71 -4.33 -13.11
CA TYR A 345 6.26 -5.13 -11.96
C TYR A 345 6.61 -4.45 -10.62
N TYR A 346 5.81 -4.73 -9.59
CA TYR A 346 6.19 -4.38 -8.22
C TYR A 346 7.01 -5.50 -7.61
N ILE A 347 7.99 -5.14 -6.78
CA ILE A 347 8.78 -6.04 -5.94
C ILE A 347 8.97 -5.42 -4.56
N THR A 348 9.09 -6.25 -3.52
CA THR A 348 9.47 -5.82 -2.17
C THR A 348 10.67 -4.87 -2.23
N GLU A 349 10.62 -3.75 -1.51
CA GLU A 349 11.72 -2.78 -1.42
C GLU A 349 12.78 -3.24 -0.40
N ASP A 350 14.01 -2.73 -0.55
CA ASP A 350 15.12 -2.90 0.40
C ASP A 350 15.41 -4.35 0.85
N TYR A 351 15.20 -5.34 -0.02
CA TYR A 351 15.58 -6.73 0.26
C TYR A 351 17.06 -6.99 -0.05
N ASN A 352 17.66 -7.89 0.71
CA ASN A 352 18.95 -8.50 0.38
C ASN A 352 18.69 -9.88 -0.23
N ALA A 353 19.11 -10.09 -1.48
CA ALA A 353 18.84 -11.33 -2.21
C ALA A 353 19.43 -12.59 -1.53
N ASP A 354 20.54 -12.44 -0.80
CA ASP A 354 21.16 -13.53 -0.04
C ASP A 354 20.29 -14.00 1.14
N ASP A 355 19.40 -13.16 1.64
CA ASP A 355 18.51 -13.53 2.74
C ASP A 355 17.22 -14.21 2.27
N VAL A 356 16.89 -14.13 0.98
CA VAL A 356 15.61 -14.55 0.43
C VAL A 356 15.58 -16.06 0.18
N LYS A 357 14.60 -16.75 0.76
CA LYS A 357 14.39 -18.20 0.63
C LYS A 357 13.14 -18.58 -0.15
N ARG A 358 12.17 -17.66 -0.23
CA ARG A 358 10.93 -17.85 -0.98
C ARG A 358 10.57 -16.58 -1.75
N ALA A 359 10.00 -16.74 -2.94
CA ALA A 359 9.34 -15.66 -3.66
C ALA A 359 7.86 -15.95 -3.88
N ILE A 360 7.06 -14.91 -3.90
CA ILE A 360 5.62 -14.99 -4.18
C ILE A 360 5.33 -14.09 -5.37
N ILE A 361 4.82 -14.66 -6.47
CA ILE A 361 4.29 -13.92 -7.61
C ILE A 361 2.77 -13.82 -7.42
N VAL A 362 2.27 -12.63 -7.09
CA VAL A 362 0.85 -12.35 -6.94
C VAL A 362 0.31 -11.80 -8.25
N ILE A 363 -0.61 -12.50 -8.88
CA ILE A 363 -1.27 -12.05 -10.10
C ILE A 363 -2.50 -11.21 -9.72
N PRO A 364 -2.62 -9.96 -10.20
CA PRO A 364 -3.71 -9.08 -9.79
C PRO A 364 -5.06 -9.57 -10.33
N GLY A 365 -6.15 -9.12 -9.70
CA GLY A 365 -7.52 -9.38 -10.16
C GLY A 365 -7.96 -8.47 -11.32
N MET A 366 -9.27 -8.45 -11.60
CA MET A 366 -9.86 -7.62 -12.67
C MET A 366 -9.44 -6.15 -12.65
N PRO A 367 -9.29 -5.48 -11.48
CA PRO A 367 -8.84 -4.10 -11.45
C PRO A 367 -7.39 -3.89 -11.91
N ARG A 368 -6.51 -4.91 -11.92
CA ARG A 368 -5.09 -4.80 -12.34
C ARG A 368 -4.22 -3.90 -11.46
N ASP A 369 -4.69 -3.53 -10.27
CA ASP A 369 -4.02 -2.65 -9.30
C ASP A 369 -2.92 -3.38 -8.50
N SER A 370 -1.85 -3.79 -9.17
CA SER A 370 -0.80 -4.66 -8.61
C SER A 370 -0.25 -4.23 -7.24
N TRP A 371 -0.09 -2.93 -6.98
CA TRP A 371 0.36 -2.40 -5.67
C TRP A 371 -0.59 -2.71 -4.51
N LYS A 372 -1.91 -2.77 -4.77
CA LYS A 372 -2.89 -3.23 -3.78
C LYS A 372 -2.63 -4.70 -3.47
N TRP A 373 -2.44 -5.54 -4.48
CA TRP A 373 -2.29 -6.98 -4.33
C TRP A 373 -1.02 -7.36 -3.57
N THR A 374 0.10 -6.68 -3.86
CA THR A 374 1.34 -6.84 -3.08
C THR A 374 1.15 -6.41 -1.63
N THR A 375 0.47 -5.28 -1.37
CA THR A 375 0.17 -4.81 -0.01
C THR A 375 -0.71 -5.81 0.77
N LEU A 376 -1.73 -6.38 0.14
CA LEU A 376 -2.60 -7.39 0.77
C LEU A 376 -1.81 -8.67 1.10
N MET A 377 -0.96 -9.14 0.18
CA MET A 377 -0.08 -10.28 0.45
C MET A 377 0.94 -9.97 1.54
N GLN A 378 1.48 -8.76 1.58
CA GLN A 378 2.40 -8.30 2.62
C GLN A 378 1.76 -8.29 4.00
N ASN A 379 0.46 -7.93 4.10
CA ASN A 379 -0.28 -8.04 5.35
C ASN A 379 -0.42 -9.49 5.81
N ALA A 380 -0.62 -10.43 4.87
CA ALA A 380 -0.67 -11.87 5.17
C ALA A 380 0.71 -12.37 5.66
N PHE A 381 1.78 -11.99 4.96
CA PHE A 381 3.14 -12.34 5.32
C PHE A 381 3.57 -11.73 6.66
N ARG A 382 3.17 -10.48 6.94
CA ARG A 382 3.43 -9.84 8.23
C ARG A 382 2.89 -10.67 9.38
N TYR A 383 1.72 -11.28 9.20
CA TYR A 383 1.15 -12.12 10.23
C TYR A 383 2.01 -13.37 10.47
N VAL A 384 2.50 -13.98 9.39
CA VAL A 384 3.39 -15.14 9.46
C VAL A 384 4.65 -14.82 10.26
N TYR A 385 5.43 -13.79 9.89
CA TYR A 385 6.72 -13.55 10.55
C TYR A 385 6.59 -12.92 11.95
N THR A 386 5.59 -12.09 12.21
CA THR A 386 5.41 -11.49 13.57
C THR A 386 4.91 -12.51 14.59
N LYS A 387 4.22 -13.56 14.14
CA LYS A 387 3.84 -14.70 14.99
C LYS A 387 4.83 -15.85 14.93
N ASN A 388 5.99 -15.65 14.29
CA ASN A 388 7.03 -16.66 14.13
C ASN A 388 6.48 -17.99 13.58
N LYS A 389 5.53 -17.91 12.65
CA LYS A 389 4.98 -19.10 12.00
C LYS A 389 6.02 -19.69 11.05
N TYR A 390 6.12 -21.01 11.04
CA TYR A 390 7.04 -21.79 10.21
C TYR A 390 8.53 -21.43 10.41
N GLY A 391 8.90 -20.70 11.47
CA GLY A 391 10.26 -20.21 11.67
C GLY A 391 10.70 -19.12 10.68
N MET A 392 9.74 -18.47 10.02
CA MET A 392 9.99 -17.48 8.97
C MET A 392 10.23 -16.08 9.55
N ASN A 393 11.26 -15.41 9.05
CA ASN A 393 11.61 -14.03 9.35
C ASN A 393 11.14 -13.09 8.23
N LYS A 394 11.03 -11.80 8.54
CA LYS A 394 10.63 -10.75 7.57
C LYS A 394 11.44 -10.79 6.26
N LYS A 395 12.73 -11.08 6.34
CA LYS A 395 13.66 -11.06 5.19
C LYS A 395 13.65 -12.33 4.33
N ASP A 396 13.04 -13.41 4.81
CA ASP A 396 13.09 -14.70 4.12
C ASP A 396 12.21 -14.76 2.86
N THR A 397 11.29 -13.81 2.67
CA THR A 397 10.33 -13.82 1.56
C THR A 397 10.25 -12.47 0.86
N ILE A 398 10.29 -12.50 -0.47
CA ILE A 398 9.95 -11.36 -1.33
C ILE A 398 8.61 -11.60 -2.03
N ILE A 399 7.90 -10.51 -2.29
CA ILE A 399 6.60 -10.51 -2.97
C ILE A 399 6.73 -9.66 -4.23
N LEU A 400 6.23 -10.18 -5.35
CA LEU A 400 6.22 -9.53 -6.65
C LEU A 400 4.81 -9.54 -7.24
N SER A 401 4.49 -8.55 -8.08
CA SER A 401 3.26 -8.56 -8.88
C SER A 401 3.50 -7.91 -10.24
N PRO A 402 3.35 -8.63 -11.36
CA PRO A 402 3.45 -8.05 -12.69
C PRO A 402 2.28 -7.10 -12.97
N LEU A 403 2.56 -5.97 -13.61
CA LEU A 403 1.53 -5.05 -14.06
C LEU A 403 0.89 -5.55 -15.36
N ALA A 404 -0.36 -6.01 -15.26
CA ALA A 404 -1.14 -6.49 -16.38
C ALA A 404 -1.84 -5.36 -17.18
N LEU A 405 -1.12 -4.28 -17.49
CA LEU A 405 -1.68 -3.07 -18.13
C LEU A 405 -2.37 -3.39 -19.47
N ASN A 406 -3.50 -2.74 -19.73
CA ASN A 406 -4.23 -2.90 -20.99
C ASN A 406 -4.26 -1.62 -21.85
N GLN A 407 -4.82 -1.71 -23.06
CA GLN A 407 -4.86 -0.55 -23.97
C GLN A 407 -5.62 0.65 -23.41
N ASP A 408 -6.62 0.41 -22.54
CA ASP A 408 -7.40 1.47 -21.94
C ASP A 408 -6.56 2.20 -20.88
N ASP A 409 -5.78 1.46 -20.08
CA ASP A 409 -4.82 2.01 -19.12
C ASP A 409 -3.77 2.87 -19.85
N LYS A 410 -3.29 2.40 -21.01
CA LYS A 410 -2.40 3.19 -21.88
C LYS A 410 -3.06 4.48 -22.37
N ALA A 411 -4.30 4.39 -22.87
CA ALA A 411 -5.04 5.54 -23.38
C ALA A 411 -5.36 6.57 -22.28
N ALA A 412 -5.58 6.11 -21.05
CA ALA A 412 -5.83 6.93 -19.89
C ALA A 412 -4.56 7.57 -19.27
N GLY A 413 -3.36 7.21 -19.76
CA GLY A 413 -2.08 7.81 -19.37
C GLY A 413 -1.31 7.08 -18.28
N ALA A 414 -1.72 5.86 -17.88
CA ALA A 414 -1.00 5.09 -16.86
C ALA A 414 0.35 4.53 -17.35
N VAL A 415 0.53 4.36 -18.66
CA VAL A 415 1.78 3.88 -19.25
C VAL A 415 2.72 5.08 -19.45
N THR A 416 3.66 5.27 -18.51
CA THR A 416 4.59 6.40 -18.50
C THR A 416 5.87 6.14 -19.30
N ASN A 417 6.19 4.88 -19.57
CA ASN A 417 7.31 4.47 -20.40
C ASN A 417 6.81 3.76 -21.66
N SER A 418 7.28 4.19 -22.83
CA SER A 418 6.76 3.74 -24.13
C SER A 418 7.08 2.27 -24.43
N ASN A 419 8.07 1.71 -23.76
CA ASN A 419 8.51 0.33 -23.93
C ASN A 419 7.80 -0.68 -23.00
N TRP A 420 6.92 -0.22 -22.11
CA TRP A 420 6.17 -1.12 -21.23
C TRP A 420 5.21 -2.02 -22.01
N ALA A 421 5.18 -3.28 -21.58
CA ALA A 421 4.22 -4.27 -22.03
C ALA A 421 2.77 -3.83 -21.74
N VAL A 422 1.95 -3.87 -22.78
CA VAL A 422 0.49 -3.65 -22.69
C VAL A 422 -0.23 -4.78 -23.40
N TYR A 423 -1.35 -5.23 -22.84
CA TYR A 423 -2.15 -6.34 -23.33
C TYR A 423 -3.52 -5.88 -23.85
N LYS A 424 -4.15 -6.71 -24.70
CA LYS A 424 -5.50 -6.44 -25.20
C LYS A 424 -6.56 -6.82 -24.16
N ASN A 425 -7.40 -5.89 -23.71
CA ASN A 425 -8.48 -6.13 -22.75
C ASN A 425 -7.98 -6.91 -21.52
N SER A 426 -8.66 -8.00 -21.18
CA SER A 426 -8.25 -8.96 -20.15
C SER A 426 -7.46 -10.15 -20.72
N TYR A 427 -6.91 -10.05 -21.94
CA TYR A 427 -6.28 -11.20 -22.61
C TYR A 427 -5.00 -11.66 -21.89
N TRP A 428 -4.38 -10.80 -21.07
CA TRP A 428 -3.32 -11.21 -20.16
C TRP A 428 -3.74 -12.41 -19.29
N SER A 429 -5.01 -12.47 -18.87
CA SER A 429 -5.54 -13.55 -18.02
C SER A 429 -5.73 -14.88 -18.76
N VAL A 430 -5.50 -14.91 -20.08
CA VAL A 430 -5.62 -16.10 -20.93
C VAL A 430 -4.32 -16.36 -21.71
N GLY A 431 -3.20 -15.76 -21.31
CA GLY A 431 -1.91 -15.93 -21.99
C GLY A 431 -1.81 -15.16 -23.31
N GLY A 432 -2.58 -14.10 -23.49
CA GLY A 432 -2.52 -13.25 -24.69
C GLY A 432 -1.20 -12.51 -24.85
N ALA A 433 -0.89 -12.13 -26.09
CA ALA A 433 0.34 -11.43 -26.45
C ALA A 433 0.28 -9.92 -26.16
N THR A 434 1.46 -9.32 -25.96
CA THR A 434 1.64 -7.87 -25.90
C THR A 434 1.17 -7.19 -27.19
N ILE A 435 0.50 -6.06 -27.08
CA ILE A 435 0.11 -5.17 -28.18
C ILE A 435 0.88 -3.84 -28.16
N SER A 436 1.59 -3.55 -27.07
CA SER A 436 2.53 -2.43 -26.96
C SER A 436 3.77 -2.86 -26.17
N PRO A 437 4.96 -2.33 -26.50
CA PRO A 437 5.25 -1.67 -27.77
C PRO A 437 5.00 -2.64 -28.95
N LYS A 438 4.94 -2.12 -30.18
CA LYS A 438 4.74 -2.99 -31.35
C LYS A 438 6.02 -3.81 -31.54
N LEU A 439 5.92 -5.13 -31.39
CA LEU A 439 7.01 -6.08 -31.53
C LEU A 439 6.85 -6.90 -32.82
N ASP A 440 7.97 -7.29 -33.43
CA ASP A 440 7.97 -8.26 -34.53
C ASP A 440 7.46 -9.63 -34.04
N ASN A 441 7.86 -9.99 -32.82
CA ASN A 441 7.40 -11.19 -32.11
C ASN A 441 6.75 -10.78 -30.78
N PRO A 442 5.43 -10.56 -30.75
CA PRO A 442 4.70 -10.27 -29.52
C PRO A 442 4.88 -11.35 -28.45
N VAL A 443 5.01 -10.94 -27.19
CA VAL A 443 5.30 -11.85 -26.07
C VAL A 443 4.03 -12.17 -25.30
N SER A 444 3.73 -13.45 -25.08
CA SER A 444 2.61 -13.89 -24.26
C SER A 444 2.80 -13.48 -22.80
N PHE A 445 1.72 -13.14 -22.09
CA PHE A 445 1.75 -12.95 -20.64
C PHE A 445 2.30 -14.19 -19.91
N PHE A 446 2.05 -15.41 -20.41
CA PHE A 446 2.61 -16.63 -19.81
C PHE A 446 4.10 -16.81 -20.08
N THR A 447 4.60 -16.37 -21.24
CA THR A 447 6.05 -16.28 -21.49
C THR A 447 6.71 -15.26 -20.58
N MET A 448 6.03 -14.15 -20.27
CA MET A 448 6.52 -13.19 -19.28
C MET A 448 6.59 -13.83 -17.88
N LEU A 449 5.58 -14.60 -17.48
CA LEU A 449 5.63 -15.31 -16.19
C LEU A 449 6.76 -16.34 -16.14
N ASP A 450 7.05 -17.04 -17.25
CA ASP A 450 8.23 -17.91 -17.35
C ASP A 450 9.51 -17.13 -17.08
N LYS A 451 9.69 -15.97 -17.74
CA LYS A 451 10.87 -15.09 -17.53
C LYS A 451 10.98 -14.59 -16.08
N MET A 452 9.86 -14.30 -15.42
CA MET A 452 9.84 -13.90 -14.02
C MET A 452 10.24 -15.05 -13.10
N VAL A 453 9.78 -16.28 -13.38
CA VAL A 453 10.22 -17.48 -12.68
C VAL A 453 11.72 -17.73 -12.92
N ASP A 454 12.20 -17.61 -14.16
CA ASP A 454 13.61 -17.77 -14.49
C ASP A 454 14.48 -16.78 -13.71
N MET A 455 14.06 -15.51 -13.61
CA MET A 455 14.75 -14.49 -12.82
C MET A 455 14.85 -14.88 -11.33
N LEU A 456 13.77 -15.42 -10.75
CA LEU A 456 13.72 -15.79 -9.33
C LEU A 456 14.48 -17.09 -9.02
N MET A 457 14.56 -17.99 -10.00
CA MET A 457 15.27 -19.28 -9.88
C MET A 457 16.76 -19.18 -10.25
N ASP A 458 17.19 -18.05 -10.83
CA ASP A 458 18.59 -17.77 -11.13
C ASP A 458 19.41 -17.67 -9.83
N LYS A 459 20.17 -18.72 -9.53
CA LYS A 459 21.01 -18.83 -8.33
C LYS A 459 22.14 -17.80 -8.26
N SER A 460 22.47 -17.14 -9.37
CA SER A 460 23.42 -16.02 -9.35
C SER A 460 22.79 -14.72 -8.83
N LYS A 461 21.46 -14.60 -8.90
CA LYS A 461 20.69 -13.47 -8.39
C LYS A 461 20.09 -13.76 -7.02
N PHE A 462 19.49 -14.95 -6.87
CA PHE A 462 18.83 -15.41 -5.66
C PHE A 462 19.39 -16.78 -5.23
N PRO A 463 20.49 -16.82 -4.47
CA PRO A 463 21.16 -18.08 -4.16
C PRO A 463 20.31 -19.02 -3.32
N ASN A 464 19.41 -18.48 -2.49
CA ASN A 464 18.70 -19.24 -1.46
C ASN A 464 17.21 -19.47 -1.76
N ILE A 465 16.64 -18.96 -2.86
CA ILE A 465 15.24 -19.24 -3.21
C ILE A 465 15.07 -20.71 -3.56
N ASP A 466 14.26 -21.43 -2.78
CA ASP A 466 13.89 -22.84 -3.06
C ASP A 466 12.45 -22.98 -3.57
N LYS A 467 11.58 -22.04 -3.21
CA LYS A 467 10.16 -22.07 -3.61
C LYS A 467 9.72 -20.74 -4.21
N VAL A 468 9.00 -20.85 -5.33
CA VAL A 468 8.26 -19.73 -5.93
C VAL A 468 6.77 -20.09 -5.91
N VAL A 469 5.98 -19.25 -5.26
CA VAL A 469 4.53 -19.46 -5.15
C VAL A 469 3.82 -18.51 -6.10
N ILE A 470 3.05 -19.06 -7.03
CA ILE A 470 2.23 -18.29 -7.97
C ILE A 470 0.81 -18.25 -7.43
N VAL A 471 0.34 -17.05 -7.12
CA VAL A 471 -0.89 -16.82 -6.35
C VAL A 471 -1.84 -15.92 -7.13
N GLY A 472 -3.11 -16.25 -7.22
CA GLY A 472 -4.12 -15.37 -7.81
C GLY A 472 -5.51 -15.60 -7.25
N HIS A 473 -6.29 -14.53 -7.09
CA HIS A 473 -7.71 -14.56 -6.73
C HIS A 473 -8.55 -13.92 -7.84
N SER A 474 -9.82 -14.35 -8.02
CA SER A 474 -10.72 -13.78 -9.03
C SER A 474 -10.16 -13.95 -10.45
N MET A 475 -10.06 -12.87 -11.26
CA MET A 475 -9.42 -12.92 -12.58
C MET A 475 -7.92 -13.27 -12.52
N GLY A 476 -7.23 -12.94 -11.44
CA GLY A 476 -5.88 -13.44 -11.18
C GLY A 476 -5.87 -14.94 -10.94
N GLY A 477 -6.87 -15.47 -10.23
CA GLY A 477 -7.07 -16.91 -10.03
C GLY A 477 -7.32 -17.66 -11.35
N GLN A 478 -8.10 -17.05 -12.26
CA GLN A 478 -8.25 -17.57 -13.63
C GLN A 478 -6.90 -17.62 -14.35
N ALA A 479 -6.12 -16.54 -14.29
CA ALA A 479 -4.81 -16.45 -14.93
C ALA A 479 -3.82 -17.48 -14.37
N VAL A 480 -3.77 -17.67 -13.04
CA VAL A 480 -2.91 -18.66 -12.40
C VAL A 480 -3.32 -20.07 -12.77
N GLN A 481 -4.62 -20.40 -12.77
CA GLN A 481 -5.09 -21.72 -13.18
C GLN A 481 -4.77 -22.00 -14.65
N ARG A 482 -5.03 -21.04 -15.54
CA ARG A 482 -4.70 -21.16 -16.95
C ARG A 482 -3.21 -21.29 -17.20
N TYR A 483 -2.40 -20.54 -16.46
CA TYR A 483 -0.95 -20.65 -16.56
C TYR A 483 -0.48 -22.01 -16.06
N ALA A 484 -0.99 -22.50 -14.92
CA ALA A 484 -0.67 -23.84 -14.41
C ALA A 484 -0.99 -24.95 -15.42
N VAL A 485 -2.11 -24.81 -16.16
CA VAL A 485 -2.51 -25.75 -17.22
C VAL A 485 -1.67 -25.59 -18.49
N ALA A 486 -1.44 -24.36 -18.94
CA ALA A 486 -0.78 -24.09 -20.21
C ALA A 486 0.75 -24.21 -20.13
N ARG A 487 1.34 -24.01 -18.94
CA ARG A 487 2.79 -23.96 -18.74
C ARG A 487 3.44 -25.27 -19.13
N LYS A 488 4.46 -25.15 -19.97
CA LYS A 488 5.30 -26.26 -20.41
C LYS A 488 6.00 -26.91 -19.22
N GLN A 489 6.21 -28.22 -19.27
CA GLN A 489 6.99 -28.91 -18.25
C GLN A 489 8.44 -28.41 -18.28
N ASN A 490 8.99 -28.19 -17.09
CA ASN A 490 10.39 -27.86 -16.87
C ASN A 490 10.82 -28.55 -15.57
N SER A 491 11.48 -29.71 -15.70
CA SER A 491 11.90 -30.55 -14.58
C SER A 491 12.81 -29.82 -13.58
N ASP A 492 13.57 -28.83 -14.03
CA ASP A 492 14.52 -28.11 -13.19
C ASP A 492 13.82 -27.08 -12.27
N GLN A 493 12.56 -26.75 -12.57
CA GLN A 493 11.80 -25.72 -11.87
C GLN A 493 10.51 -26.25 -11.24
N ASP A 494 9.84 -27.23 -11.85
CA ASP A 494 8.46 -27.61 -11.51
C ASP A 494 8.30 -28.02 -10.03
N ASP A 495 9.29 -28.69 -9.42
CA ASP A 495 9.26 -29.07 -7.99
C ASP A 495 9.37 -27.88 -7.03
N SER A 496 9.87 -26.75 -7.52
CA SER A 496 10.02 -25.48 -6.80
C SER A 496 8.79 -24.59 -6.91
N LEU A 497 7.83 -24.93 -7.79
CA LEU A 497 6.64 -24.12 -8.03
C LEU A 497 5.42 -24.61 -7.24
N LEU A 498 4.78 -23.69 -6.53
CA LEU A 498 3.50 -23.90 -5.85
C LEU A 498 2.43 -23.01 -6.45
N TRP A 499 1.21 -23.53 -6.59
CA TRP A 499 0.12 -22.86 -7.32
C TRP A 499 -1.09 -22.65 -6.42
N TRP A 500 -1.37 -21.39 -6.05
CA TRP A 500 -2.55 -21.05 -5.26
C TRP A 500 -3.61 -20.39 -6.14
N ILE A 501 -4.77 -21.03 -6.23
CA ILE A 501 -5.87 -20.65 -7.14
C ILE A 501 -7.10 -20.30 -6.31
N GLY A 502 -7.38 -19.00 -6.17
CA GLY A 502 -8.50 -18.48 -5.39
C GLY A 502 -9.69 -18.06 -6.24
N ASN A 503 -10.87 -18.60 -5.96
CA ASN A 503 -12.17 -18.18 -6.54
C ASN A 503 -12.15 -17.75 -8.03
N PRO A 504 -11.68 -18.57 -8.99
CA PRO A 504 -11.71 -18.20 -10.40
C PRO A 504 -13.13 -17.92 -10.90
N GLY A 505 -13.26 -16.86 -11.71
CA GLY A 505 -14.48 -16.53 -12.45
C GLY A 505 -14.95 -17.65 -13.39
N ALA A 506 -14.01 -18.35 -14.01
CA ALA A 506 -14.22 -19.51 -14.86
C ALA A 506 -12.94 -20.35 -14.87
N TRP A 507 -13.05 -21.62 -15.21
CA TRP A 507 -11.95 -22.57 -15.22
C TRP A 507 -11.61 -22.97 -16.66
N THR A 508 -10.34 -23.25 -16.95
CA THR A 508 -10.00 -24.05 -18.11
C THR A 508 -10.32 -25.50 -17.79
N TRP A 509 -11.37 -26.02 -18.40
CA TRP A 509 -11.85 -27.38 -18.16
C TRP A 509 -10.93 -28.41 -18.83
N LEU A 510 -10.72 -29.54 -18.16
CA LEU A 510 -9.67 -30.52 -18.52
C LEU A 510 -10.17 -31.67 -19.40
N ASN A 511 -11.47 -31.74 -19.67
CA ASN A 511 -12.11 -32.76 -20.51
C ASN A 511 -13.30 -32.16 -21.26
N ALA A 512 -13.99 -32.96 -22.07
CA ALA A 512 -15.16 -32.51 -22.85
C ALA A 512 -16.47 -32.50 -22.02
N ASP A 513 -16.52 -33.25 -20.92
CA ASP A 513 -17.72 -33.37 -20.10
C ASP A 513 -18.01 -32.08 -19.34
N ARG A 514 -19.29 -31.73 -19.18
CA ARG A 514 -19.71 -30.53 -18.45
C ARG A 514 -20.76 -30.89 -17.39
N PRO A 515 -20.68 -30.29 -16.18
CA PRO A 515 -21.58 -30.59 -15.08
C PRO A 515 -23.00 -30.07 -15.31
N THR A 516 -23.14 -29.03 -16.15
CA THR A 516 -24.42 -28.38 -16.43
C THR A 516 -24.61 -28.22 -17.94
N TYR A 517 -25.88 -28.14 -18.35
CA TYR A 517 -26.26 -27.89 -19.73
C TYR A 517 -26.95 -26.54 -19.85
N TRP A 518 -26.49 -25.73 -20.79
CA TRP A 518 -27.06 -24.44 -21.16
C TRP A 518 -27.33 -24.44 -22.66
N SER A 519 -28.33 -23.69 -23.12
CA SER A 519 -28.78 -23.80 -24.52
C SER A 519 -27.90 -23.07 -25.53
N ASN A 520 -27.00 -22.18 -25.08
CA ASN A 520 -26.27 -21.26 -25.95
C ASN A 520 -24.79 -21.63 -26.01
N CYS A 521 -24.14 -21.43 -27.17
CA CYS A 521 -22.70 -21.58 -27.39
C CYS A 521 -22.07 -22.92 -26.95
N GLN A 522 -22.79 -24.03 -27.12
CA GLN A 522 -22.30 -25.39 -26.82
C GLN A 522 -21.02 -25.72 -27.62
N ASP A 523 -20.93 -25.22 -28.83
CA ASP A 523 -19.79 -25.35 -29.75
C ASP A 523 -18.54 -24.60 -29.27
N GLN A 524 -18.67 -23.70 -28.29
CA GLN A 524 -17.58 -22.85 -27.81
C GLN A 524 -17.09 -23.26 -26.41
N MET A 525 -17.82 -24.11 -25.69
CA MET A 525 -17.51 -24.45 -24.30
C MET A 525 -16.16 -25.15 -24.12
N ASN A 526 -15.65 -25.82 -25.16
CA ASN A 526 -14.35 -26.49 -25.15
C ASN A 526 -13.22 -25.63 -25.73
N LEU A 527 -13.52 -24.48 -26.33
CA LEU A 527 -12.50 -23.57 -26.85
C LEU A 527 -11.73 -22.92 -25.70
N TRP A 528 -10.46 -22.59 -25.96
CA TRP A 528 -9.68 -21.77 -25.05
C TRP A 528 -10.37 -20.41 -24.84
N PRO A 529 -10.52 -19.91 -23.58
CA PRO A 529 -9.89 -20.40 -22.36
C PRO A 529 -10.77 -21.30 -21.47
N TYR A 530 -11.96 -21.72 -21.93
CA TYR A 530 -12.93 -22.49 -21.14
C TYR A 530 -12.73 -24.00 -21.23
N GLY A 531 -12.05 -24.47 -22.28
CA GLY A 531 -11.55 -25.83 -22.41
C GLY A 531 -10.18 -25.86 -23.10
N LEU A 532 -9.84 -27.02 -23.64
CA LEU A 532 -8.53 -27.32 -24.22
C LEU A 532 -8.59 -27.68 -25.70
N ASP A 533 -9.68 -27.35 -26.41
CA ASP A 533 -9.69 -27.51 -27.87
C ASP A 533 -8.54 -26.71 -28.48
N GLU A 534 -7.87 -27.34 -29.45
CA GLU A 534 -6.62 -26.80 -29.99
C GLU A 534 -6.84 -25.51 -30.80
N THR A 535 -8.05 -25.35 -31.35
CA THR A 535 -8.48 -24.16 -32.08
C THR A 535 -8.55 -22.95 -31.15
N GLY A 536 -7.75 -21.92 -31.44
CA GLY A 536 -7.78 -20.64 -30.72
C GLY A 536 -6.94 -20.58 -29.45
N ARG A 537 -6.11 -21.60 -29.16
CA ARG A 537 -5.10 -21.54 -28.10
C ARG A 537 -4.05 -20.44 -28.38
N PRO A 538 -3.47 -19.83 -27.33
CA PRO A 538 -2.41 -18.85 -27.51
C PRO A 538 -1.16 -19.50 -28.11
N ASP A 539 -0.36 -18.71 -28.84
CA ASP A 539 0.90 -19.16 -29.44
C ASP A 539 1.85 -19.83 -28.42
N TYR A 540 1.70 -19.48 -27.15
CA TYR A 540 2.44 -20.05 -26.02
C TYR A 540 2.44 -21.59 -26.00
N ASN A 541 1.28 -22.22 -26.22
CA ASN A 541 1.07 -23.67 -26.11
C ASN A 541 0.29 -24.27 -27.30
N LYS A 542 0.20 -23.56 -28.43
CA LYS A 542 -0.58 -24.01 -29.60
C LYS A 542 -0.15 -25.38 -30.14
N GLU A 543 1.13 -25.73 -30.01
CA GLU A 543 1.71 -26.98 -30.53
C GLU A 543 1.65 -28.15 -29.51
N THR A 544 1.21 -27.91 -28.27
CA THR A 544 1.21 -28.95 -27.21
C THR A 544 -0.09 -29.75 -27.25
N ASN A 545 -0.03 -31.09 -27.15
CA ASN A 545 -1.26 -31.88 -27.10
C ASN A 545 -2.05 -31.62 -25.81
N SER A 546 -3.38 -31.57 -25.89
CA SER A 546 -4.23 -31.28 -24.73
C SER A 546 -4.10 -32.32 -23.60
N GLY A 547 -3.85 -33.59 -23.92
CA GLY A 547 -3.57 -34.63 -22.93
C GLY A 547 -2.28 -34.36 -22.13
N ASP A 548 -1.24 -33.85 -22.79
CA ASP A 548 0.03 -33.50 -22.13
C ASP A 548 -0.15 -32.30 -21.18
N LEU A 549 -0.96 -31.31 -21.58
CA LEU A 549 -1.30 -30.17 -20.70
C LEU A 549 -2.07 -30.64 -19.45
N VAL A 550 -3.03 -31.55 -19.62
CA VAL A 550 -3.78 -32.15 -18.51
C VAL A 550 -2.84 -32.92 -17.58
N ASN A 551 -1.97 -33.76 -18.13
CA ASN A 551 -1.01 -34.54 -17.36
C ASN A 551 -0.03 -33.63 -16.61
N ALA A 552 0.48 -32.59 -17.26
CA ALA A 552 1.36 -31.61 -16.63
C ALA A 552 0.66 -30.92 -15.47
N PHE A 553 -0.57 -30.42 -15.65
CA PHE A 553 -1.32 -29.77 -14.57
C PHE A 553 -1.59 -30.72 -13.38
N ARG A 554 -2.02 -31.95 -13.66
CA ARG A 554 -2.29 -32.97 -12.62
C ARG A 554 -1.04 -33.36 -11.83
N GLY A 555 0.16 -33.18 -12.39
CA GLY A 555 1.43 -33.41 -11.72
C GLY A 555 1.90 -32.26 -10.81
N ARG A 556 1.24 -31.10 -10.80
CA ARG A 556 1.67 -29.92 -10.03
C ARG A 556 1.20 -29.96 -8.57
N LYS A 557 1.88 -29.17 -7.72
CA LYS A 557 1.47 -28.89 -6.32
C LYS A 557 0.51 -27.70 -6.28
N VAL A 558 -0.79 -27.95 -6.15
CA VAL A 558 -1.84 -26.95 -6.31
C VAL A 558 -2.72 -26.85 -5.06
N GLN A 559 -3.07 -25.64 -4.63
CA GLN A 559 -4.20 -25.44 -3.72
C GLN A 559 -5.32 -24.71 -4.46
N ILE A 560 -6.50 -25.33 -4.50
CA ILE A 560 -7.75 -24.73 -4.94
C ILE A 560 -8.43 -24.14 -3.70
N ALA A 561 -8.53 -22.81 -3.63
CA ALA A 561 -9.14 -22.10 -2.50
C ALA A 561 -10.49 -21.48 -2.89
N LEU A 562 -11.56 -21.90 -2.23
CA LEU A 562 -12.94 -21.53 -2.55
C LEU A 562 -13.67 -20.92 -1.34
N GLY A 563 -14.19 -19.69 -1.50
CA GLY A 563 -15.00 -19.02 -0.49
C GLY A 563 -16.39 -19.62 -0.39
N LEU A 564 -16.80 -20.11 0.78
CA LEU A 564 -18.11 -20.74 0.98
C LEU A 564 -19.28 -19.76 0.91
N ALA A 565 -19.01 -18.44 0.84
CA ALA A 565 -19.98 -17.39 0.59
C ALA A 565 -19.84 -16.73 -0.79
N ASP A 566 -19.00 -17.28 -1.66
CA ASP A 566 -18.72 -16.71 -2.97
C ASP A 566 -19.63 -17.30 -4.05
N ASN A 567 -20.89 -16.92 -3.99
CA ASN A 567 -21.92 -17.31 -4.95
C ASN A 567 -22.25 -16.16 -5.93
N GLY A 568 -21.32 -15.23 -6.16
CA GLY A 568 -21.44 -14.21 -7.19
C GLY A 568 -21.30 -14.79 -8.60
N ALA A 569 -21.95 -14.16 -9.59
CA ALA A 569 -22.04 -14.67 -10.97
C ALA A 569 -20.66 -14.87 -11.65
N GLY A 570 -19.67 -14.03 -11.31
CA GLY A 570 -18.33 -14.13 -11.85
C GLY A 570 -18.25 -13.86 -13.35
N ASN A 571 -17.69 -14.80 -14.11
CA ASN A 571 -17.69 -14.71 -15.56
C ASN A 571 -19.11 -14.97 -16.11
N THR A 572 -19.68 -13.99 -16.81
CA THR A 572 -21.05 -14.06 -17.35
C THR A 572 -21.11 -14.43 -18.83
N HIS A 573 -19.99 -14.85 -19.44
CA HIS A 573 -20.00 -15.41 -20.78
C HIS A 573 -20.70 -16.78 -20.79
N CYS A 574 -21.33 -17.11 -21.91
CA CYS A 574 -22.20 -18.30 -22.01
C CYS A 574 -21.44 -19.62 -21.78
N GLU A 575 -20.16 -19.69 -22.16
CA GLU A 575 -19.28 -20.85 -22.00
C GLU A 575 -19.03 -21.16 -20.52
N ALA A 576 -18.91 -20.11 -19.68
CA ALA A 576 -18.69 -20.26 -18.25
C ALA A 576 -19.90 -20.89 -17.54
N TYR A 577 -21.12 -20.68 -18.06
CA TYR A 577 -22.32 -21.25 -17.47
C TYR A 577 -22.36 -22.77 -17.55
N TYR A 578 -21.76 -23.41 -18.56
CA TYR A 578 -21.61 -24.87 -18.60
C TYR A 578 -20.83 -25.45 -17.43
N GLN A 579 -20.02 -24.63 -16.76
CA GLN A 579 -19.21 -25.03 -15.61
C GLN A 579 -20.01 -24.91 -14.29
N GLY A 580 -21.09 -24.13 -14.26
CA GLY A 580 -21.85 -23.82 -13.06
C GLY A 580 -22.39 -22.39 -13.03
N ALA A 581 -23.30 -22.11 -12.10
CA ALA A 581 -24.06 -20.87 -12.03
C ALA A 581 -23.28 -19.66 -11.43
N ASN A 582 -22.30 -19.91 -10.57
CA ASN A 582 -21.52 -18.88 -9.87
C ASN A 582 -20.10 -19.39 -9.52
N HIS A 583 -19.27 -18.55 -8.87
CA HIS A 583 -17.89 -18.90 -8.50
C HIS A 583 -17.77 -20.23 -7.73
N LEU A 584 -18.49 -20.35 -6.61
CA LEU A 584 -18.41 -21.54 -5.76
C LEU A 584 -18.93 -22.79 -6.48
N ASP A 585 -20.04 -22.68 -7.22
CA ASP A 585 -20.62 -23.79 -7.98
C ASP A 585 -19.64 -24.32 -9.05
N ARG A 586 -19.02 -23.40 -9.80
CA ARG A 586 -17.99 -23.74 -10.80
C ARG A 586 -16.76 -24.40 -10.17
N GLY A 587 -16.29 -23.88 -9.04
CA GLY A 587 -15.17 -24.46 -8.30
C GLY A 587 -15.47 -25.87 -7.78
N VAL A 588 -16.68 -26.08 -7.23
CA VAL A 588 -17.16 -27.39 -6.76
C VAL A 588 -17.20 -28.39 -7.91
N HIS A 589 -17.82 -28.03 -9.04
CA HIS A 589 -17.87 -28.92 -10.19
C HIS A 589 -16.48 -29.18 -10.79
N PHE A 590 -15.57 -28.21 -10.79
CA PHE A 590 -14.21 -28.43 -11.27
C PHE A 590 -13.46 -29.45 -10.41
N VAL A 591 -13.58 -29.35 -9.08
CA VAL A 591 -12.99 -30.34 -8.14
C VAL A 591 -13.61 -31.73 -8.36
N GLN A 592 -14.93 -31.83 -8.53
CA GLN A 592 -15.61 -33.10 -8.84
C GLN A 592 -15.16 -33.69 -10.19
N SER A 593 -15.04 -32.87 -11.22
CA SER A 593 -14.54 -33.28 -12.53
C SER A 593 -13.10 -33.79 -12.43
N LEU A 594 -12.22 -33.05 -11.75
CA LEU A 594 -10.83 -33.45 -11.54
C LEU A 594 -10.71 -34.78 -10.79
N ALA A 595 -11.54 -34.97 -9.76
CA ALA A 595 -11.59 -36.19 -8.96
C ALA A 595 -12.26 -37.38 -9.67
N GLY A 596 -13.10 -37.11 -10.67
CA GLY A 596 -13.75 -38.13 -11.50
C GLY A 596 -12.88 -38.65 -12.66
N MET A 597 -11.77 -37.98 -12.97
CA MET A 597 -10.80 -38.44 -13.96
C MET A 597 -9.97 -39.64 -13.44
N ASP A 598 -9.36 -40.38 -14.35
CA ASP A 598 -8.50 -41.53 -14.04
C ASP A 598 -7.39 -41.16 -13.03
N GLY A 599 -7.30 -41.95 -11.97
CA GLY A 599 -6.38 -41.71 -10.85
C GLY A 599 -6.91 -40.78 -9.75
N GLY A 600 -8.14 -40.27 -9.88
CA GLY A 600 -8.79 -39.47 -8.85
C GLY A 600 -8.23 -38.06 -8.71
N LEU A 601 -8.43 -37.46 -7.52
CA LEU A 601 -7.82 -36.18 -7.17
C LEU A 601 -6.30 -36.37 -6.99
N PRO A 602 -5.44 -35.67 -7.75
CA PRO A 602 -4.00 -35.88 -7.65
C PRO A 602 -3.45 -35.55 -6.25
N SER A 603 -2.45 -36.30 -5.78
CA SER A 603 -1.88 -36.15 -4.43
C SER A 603 -1.23 -34.79 -4.18
N GLY A 604 -0.84 -34.07 -5.24
CA GLY A 604 -0.32 -32.69 -5.15
C GLY A 604 -1.40 -31.63 -4.91
N PHE A 605 -2.70 -31.99 -4.96
CA PHE A 605 -3.81 -31.06 -4.87
C PHE A 605 -4.38 -30.98 -3.45
N GLU A 606 -4.53 -29.76 -2.96
CA GLU A 606 -5.29 -29.41 -1.76
C GLU A 606 -6.55 -28.65 -2.15
N VAL A 607 -7.68 -28.94 -1.48
CA VAL A 607 -8.93 -28.18 -1.63
C VAL A 607 -9.21 -27.47 -0.31
N ASN A 608 -9.15 -26.14 -0.35
CA ASN A 608 -9.36 -25.28 0.81
C ASN A 608 -10.69 -24.53 0.68
N TYR A 609 -11.67 -24.89 1.51
CA TYR A 609 -12.92 -24.14 1.61
C TYR A 609 -12.82 -23.10 2.74
N VAL A 610 -13.08 -21.82 2.42
CA VAL A 610 -12.95 -20.73 3.38
C VAL A 610 -14.33 -20.27 3.86
N SER A 611 -14.64 -20.60 5.12
CA SER A 611 -15.92 -20.28 5.74
C SER A 611 -16.19 -18.77 5.82
N LYS A 612 -17.44 -18.37 5.52
CA LYS A 612 -17.97 -17.00 5.55
C LYS A 612 -17.23 -16.01 4.64
N VAL A 613 -16.35 -16.46 3.75
CA VAL A 613 -15.68 -15.58 2.79
C VAL A 613 -16.44 -15.59 1.48
N SER A 614 -16.84 -14.40 1.03
CA SER A 614 -17.41 -14.18 -0.31
C SER A 614 -16.28 -13.90 -1.30
N HIS A 615 -16.49 -13.06 -2.32
CA HIS A 615 -15.46 -12.73 -3.31
C HIS A 615 -14.42 -11.71 -2.82
N GLN A 616 -13.83 -11.94 -1.64
CA GLN A 616 -12.95 -10.98 -0.96
C GLN A 616 -11.47 -11.40 -1.08
N ASP A 617 -10.60 -10.50 -1.55
CA ASP A 617 -9.19 -10.80 -1.83
C ASP A 617 -8.39 -11.19 -0.57
N TYR A 618 -8.28 -10.27 0.39
CA TYR A 618 -7.44 -10.46 1.59
C TYR A 618 -7.90 -11.61 2.49
N PRO A 619 -9.21 -11.79 2.77
CA PRO A 619 -9.68 -12.91 3.57
C PRO A 619 -9.33 -14.28 2.99
N MET A 620 -9.30 -14.40 1.66
CA MET A 620 -8.89 -15.64 1.01
C MET A 620 -7.39 -15.91 1.17
N PHE A 621 -6.54 -14.89 0.97
CA PHE A 621 -5.08 -15.05 1.07
C PHE A 621 -4.62 -15.45 2.44
N ALA A 622 -5.15 -14.79 3.46
CA ALA A 622 -4.58 -14.95 4.76
C ALA A 622 -5.23 -16.13 5.53
N SER A 623 -6.14 -16.89 4.88
CA SER A 623 -6.80 -18.08 5.45
C SER A 623 -5.77 -18.98 6.07
N PHE A 624 -6.01 -19.55 7.27
CA PHE A 624 -4.98 -20.36 7.94
C PHE A 624 -4.34 -21.37 6.97
N ARG A 625 -5.17 -22.07 6.19
CA ARG A 625 -4.71 -23.03 5.19
C ARG A 625 -4.12 -22.40 3.93
N SER A 626 -4.55 -21.19 3.56
CA SER A 626 -3.88 -20.42 2.52
C SER A 626 -2.49 -19.97 2.98
N LEU A 627 -2.33 -19.55 4.24
CA LEU A 627 -1.03 -19.20 4.82
C LEU A 627 -0.13 -20.43 4.91
N ASP A 628 -0.68 -21.56 5.37
CA ASP A 628 0.04 -22.83 5.42
C ASP A 628 0.56 -23.20 4.04
N PHE A 629 -0.22 -23.02 2.97
CA PHE A 629 0.22 -23.33 1.62
C PHE A 629 1.16 -22.28 1.01
N ILE A 630 0.81 -20.99 1.10
CA ILE A 630 1.57 -19.90 0.46
C ILE A 630 2.92 -19.68 1.16
N PHE A 631 2.98 -19.85 2.49
CA PHE A 631 4.18 -19.55 3.28
C PHE A 631 4.73 -20.76 4.06
N GLY A 632 3.93 -21.76 4.40
CA GLY A 632 4.41 -22.89 5.21
C GLY A 632 4.91 -24.07 4.38
N LYS A 633 4.28 -24.34 3.24
CA LYS A 633 4.49 -25.57 2.48
C LYS A 633 5.88 -25.61 1.87
N GLU A 634 6.68 -26.56 2.33
CA GLU A 634 8.09 -26.74 1.95
C GLU A 634 8.95 -25.50 2.26
N PHE A 635 8.73 -24.85 3.42
CA PHE A 635 9.61 -23.80 3.93
C PHE A 635 10.68 -24.32 4.89
#